data_AF-A0A2D9LSD8-F1
#
_entry.id   AF-A0A2D9LSD8-F1
#
_cell.length_a   1.000
_cell.length_b   1.000
_cell.length_c   1.000
_cell.angle_alpha   90.00
_cell.angle_beta   90.00
_cell.angle_gamma   90.00
#
_symmetry.space_group_name_H-M   'P 1'
#
loop_
_entity.id
_entity.type
_entity.pdbx_description
1 polymer ?
#
loop_
_entity_poly.entity_id
_entity_poly.type
_entity_poly.pdbx_seq_one_letter_code
_entity_poly.pdbx_strand_id
1 'polypeptide(L)'
;MISRTSLNHKLKSLKTHHRYEILAYAVIVGVSVFMRLFQLSERAMHHDESLHAFYSWQLAQGNGLTHNPMMHGPLQMELTAGLFFLFGDSDFTARLIYGIAGSALILIPLIFRQWLGREGALISSLLLCISPSLLYFSRFARNDILMAVFTFAIIMLVWDYLQKGSSKSMYWISGLMALSFCTKESAFLITGLIGFYCLAIYLMQIWQRLFPLIDLRTESYPTIYKKFIKGITDSIQPGIAITKIPRSFSLGLFLIAITLPQWAASIGIFQHTLLLDWTNLTLLGDVGRVGMPVGGGKVIGVLTTSILISLSVYIGYKWCWRIWWRSALIFYSIWLTAYTTFFTNIGAGIPSGIWQSLGYWIVQQGEARGDQPLFYYLIIAPIYEYLPLLTSILAVIFYIRRRSKFGIYLVYWCISTFVVYTIASEKMPWLLVNITLPMIVLSGRFIGDLVNTVNWSKVLQLDQIFTVLIGPLAMIAFGVVVLTLPDFKPDIAMLIPVAVVAFLVYLCFLVLRRSKPETIQSSLALLFIGSALFLSILTVRTSIKASFNNSDIPVEMMVYTQTSPDIKLTMKSIDHIAHQMGATQQPDITIDQTSGFTWPWTWYLRNYETVDYPVFSSDNSPTTTHSEIILVHSRNKEASDKAFSRDFLPSIRVPHRWWFPEYTYRDLTIAKLASQVVSIKYWQRITRYWLFREGIAENIGSEDAYLYVKEGHPDINFVTEKIRHGP
;
A
#
# COMPACT_ATOMS: atom_id res chain seq x y z
N MET A 1 11.09 3.36 -55.84
CA MET A 1 12.35 2.95 -55.17
C MET A 1 12.58 3.84 -53.95
N ILE A 2 12.43 3.33 -52.74
CA ILE A 2 12.87 4.04 -51.53
C ILE A 2 14.40 3.94 -51.49
N SER A 3 15.12 5.06 -51.53
CA SER A 3 16.59 5.07 -51.59
C SER A 3 17.21 4.36 -50.38
N ARG A 4 18.28 3.59 -50.60
CA ARG A 4 19.05 2.90 -49.53
C ARG A 4 19.48 3.84 -48.39
N THR A 5 19.70 5.12 -48.68
CA THR A 5 20.03 6.18 -47.72
C THR A 5 18.86 6.52 -46.78
N SER A 6 17.62 6.58 -47.29
CA SER A 6 16.41 6.79 -46.49
C SER A 6 16.17 5.62 -45.53
N LEU A 7 16.36 4.39 -45.99
CA LEU A 7 16.21 3.19 -45.17
C LEU A 7 17.27 3.11 -44.06
N ASN A 8 18.52 3.41 -44.38
CA ASN A 8 19.62 3.45 -43.41
C ASN A 8 19.43 4.55 -42.36
N HIS A 9 18.92 5.73 -42.74
CA HIS A 9 18.61 6.79 -41.78
C HIS A 9 17.47 6.41 -40.83
N LYS A 10 16.43 5.74 -41.35
CA LYS A 10 15.28 5.26 -40.56
C LYS A 10 15.70 4.13 -39.59
N LEU A 11 16.56 3.22 -40.03
CA LEU A 11 17.14 2.15 -39.19
C LEU A 11 18.10 2.70 -38.11
N LYS A 12 18.91 3.71 -38.45
CA LYS A 12 19.82 4.37 -37.50
C LYS A 12 19.03 5.14 -36.44
N SER A 13 18.00 5.88 -36.86
CA SER A 13 17.01 6.57 -36.01
C SER A 13 16.33 5.61 -35.01
N LEU A 14 15.80 4.48 -35.49
CA LEU A 14 15.17 3.45 -34.66
C LEU A 14 16.16 2.85 -33.64
N LYS A 15 17.41 2.57 -34.07
CA LYS A 15 18.47 2.08 -33.17
C LYS A 15 18.85 3.11 -32.09
N THR A 16 18.96 4.40 -32.42
CA THR A 16 19.22 5.46 -31.43
C THR A 16 18.07 5.62 -30.44
N HIS A 17 16.81 5.60 -30.89
CA HIS A 17 15.65 5.73 -30.01
C HIS A 17 15.57 4.58 -29.00
N HIS A 18 15.93 3.36 -29.41
CA HIS A 18 15.97 2.21 -28.51
C HIS A 18 17.05 2.34 -27.42
N ARG A 19 18.21 2.92 -27.74
CA ARG A 19 19.31 3.12 -26.77
C ARG A 19 18.95 4.09 -25.65
N TYR A 20 18.31 5.23 -25.96
CA TYR A 20 17.91 6.20 -24.94
C TYR A 20 16.85 5.63 -23.99
N GLU A 21 15.93 4.82 -24.51
CA GLU A 21 14.92 4.17 -23.68
C GLU A 21 15.54 3.16 -22.72
N ILE A 22 16.46 2.32 -23.20
CA ILE A 22 17.19 1.37 -22.34
C ILE A 22 17.98 2.13 -21.27
N LEU A 23 18.68 3.21 -21.63
CA LEU A 23 19.42 4.03 -20.68
C LEU A 23 18.48 4.65 -19.63
N ALA A 24 17.32 5.16 -20.05
CA ALA A 24 16.35 5.75 -19.13
C ALA A 24 15.82 4.70 -18.13
N TYR A 25 15.47 3.49 -18.60
CA TYR A 25 15.09 2.40 -17.71
C TYR A 25 16.24 1.98 -16.78
N ALA A 26 17.48 1.89 -17.28
CA ALA A 26 18.63 1.55 -16.47
C ALA A 26 18.87 2.58 -15.35
N VAL A 27 18.74 3.87 -15.65
CA VAL A 27 18.83 4.95 -14.65
C VAL A 27 17.69 4.85 -13.64
N ILE A 28 16.43 4.70 -14.10
CA ILE A 28 15.27 4.59 -13.20
C ILE A 28 15.41 3.37 -12.26
N VAL A 29 15.82 2.23 -12.78
CA VAL A 29 16.03 1.01 -11.99
C VAL A 29 17.20 1.18 -11.01
N GLY A 30 18.33 1.74 -11.46
CA GLY A 30 19.48 2.00 -10.61
C GLY A 30 19.16 2.94 -9.46
N VAL A 31 18.48 4.06 -9.74
CA VAL A 31 18.00 5.01 -8.73
C VAL A 31 17.02 4.32 -7.78
N SER A 32 16.08 3.54 -8.30
CA SER A 32 15.12 2.82 -7.47
C SER A 32 15.78 1.85 -6.50
N VAL A 33 16.68 1.00 -6.99
CA VAL A 33 17.41 0.02 -6.17
C VAL A 33 18.22 0.75 -5.10
N PHE A 34 18.93 1.82 -5.49
CA PHE A 34 19.67 2.64 -4.54
C PHE A 34 18.76 3.22 -3.45
N MET A 35 17.67 3.92 -3.81
CA MET A 35 16.76 4.53 -2.83
C MET A 35 16.09 3.50 -1.92
N ARG A 36 15.88 2.26 -2.39
CA ARG A 36 15.22 1.21 -1.59
C ARG A 36 16.17 0.44 -0.68
N LEU A 37 17.45 0.35 -1.03
CA LEU A 37 18.43 -0.42 -0.25
C LEU A 37 19.36 0.46 0.60
N PHE A 38 19.56 1.73 0.24
CA PHE A 38 20.40 2.64 1.00
C PHE A 38 19.87 2.83 2.43
N GLN A 39 20.70 2.67 3.46
CA GLN A 39 20.31 2.86 4.88
C GLN A 39 19.06 2.06 5.32
N LEU A 40 18.85 0.86 4.78
CA LEU A 40 17.64 0.07 5.04
C LEU A 40 17.53 -0.42 6.51
N SER A 41 18.64 -0.52 7.23
CA SER A 41 18.69 -0.91 8.65
C SER A 41 18.55 0.26 9.62
N GLU A 42 18.61 1.53 9.19
CA GLU A 42 18.68 2.67 10.10
C GLU A 42 17.43 2.80 10.99
N ARG A 43 16.24 2.67 10.39
CA ARG A 43 14.94 2.79 11.08
C ARG A 43 14.77 1.72 12.16
N ALA A 44 14.26 2.11 13.33
CA ALA A 44 13.83 1.15 14.35
C ALA A 44 12.77 0.17 13.80
N MET A 45 12.86 -1.10 14.19
CA MET A 45 11.83 -2.09 13.89
C MET A 45 10.49 -1.65 14.48
N HIS A 46 9.51 -1.48 13.61
CA HIS A 46 8.12 -1.35 14.03
C HIS A 46 7.66 -2.63 14.73
N HIS A 47 6.62 -2.51 15.57
CA HIS A 47 5.96 -3.63 16.23
C HIS A 47 5.70 -4.82 15.27
N ASP A 48 4.91 -4.61 14.22
CA ASP A 48 4.65 -5.62 13.18
C ASP A 48 5.92 -6.11 12.45
N GLU A 49 6.91 -5.24 12.18
CA GLU A 49 8.15 -5.67 11.52
C GLU A 49 8.93 -6.64 12.41
N SER A 50 9.03 -6.34 13.71
CA SER A 50 9.74 -7.17 14.68
C SER A 50 9.10 -8.55 14.85
N LEU A 51 7.77 -8.63 14.80
CA LEU A 51 7.02 -9.89 14.77
C LEU A 51 7.40 -10.72 13.53
N HIS A 52 7.30 -10.13 12.34
CA HIS A 52 7.63 -10.84 11.10
C HIS A 52 9.10 -11.29 11.08
N ALA A 53 10.02 -10.41 11.49
CA ALA A 53 11.45 -10.72 11.56
C ALA A 53 11.71 -11.86 12.56
N PHE A 54 11.14 -11.80 13.76
CA PHE A 54 11.35 -12.83 14.78
C PHE A 54 10.85 -14.20 14.35
N TYR A 55 9.62 -14.32 13.84
CA TYR A 55 9.10 -15.62 13.39
C TYR A 55 9.82 -16.14 12.14
N SER A 56 10.32 -15.25 11.27
CA SER A 56 11.19 -15.65 10.16
C SER A 56 12.52 -16.20 10.66
N TRP A 57 13.08 -15.60 11.70
CA TRP A 57 14.29 -16.08 12.35
C TRP A 57 14.06 -17.42 13.05
N GLN A 58 12.95 -17.60 13.78
CA GLN A 58 12.60 -18.90 14.36
C GLN A 58 12.52 -20.01 13.29
N LEU A 59 11.91 -19.73 12.15
CA LEU A 59 11.87 -20.67 11.03
C LEU A 59 13.28 -20.96 10.50
N ALA A 60 14.12 -19.94 10.33
CA ALA A 60 15.51 -20.10 9.89
C ALA A 60 16.38 -20.91 10.88
N GLN A 61 16.10 -20.82 12.18
CA GLN A 61 16.75 -21.62 13.23
C GLN A 61 16.21 -23.05 13.35
N GLY A 62 15.18 -23.42 12.58
CA GLY A 62 14.57 -24.75 12.62
C GLY A 62 13.51 -24.96 13.70
N ASN A 63 13.06 -23.89 14.37
CA ASN A 63 11.99 -23.94 15.37
C ASN A 63 10.58 -24.03 14.73
N GLY A 64 10.51 -23.97 13.40
CA GLY A 64 9.27 -24.07 12.62
C GLY A 64 8.48 -22.77 12.55
N LEU A 65 7.37 -22.82 11.81
CA LEU A 65 6.43 -21.70 11.66
C LEU A 65 4.99 -22.23 11.70
N THR A 66 4.12 -21.54 12.44
CA THR A 66 2.68 -21.79 12.39
C THR A 66 1.98 -20.53 11.90
N HIS A 67 1.20 -20.67 10.83
CA HIS A 67 0.45 -19.55 10.28
C HIS A 67 -0.55 -19.01 11.31
N ASN A 68 -0.52 -17.68 11.48
CA ASN A 68 -1.45 -16.93 12.31
C ASN A 68 -1.98 -15.75 11.48
N PRO A 69 -3.30 -15.67 11.23
CA PRO A 69 -3.88 -14.65 10.34
C PRO A 69 -3.72 -13.21 10.87
N MET A 70 -3.43 -13.03 12.17
CA MET A 70 -3.04 -11.72 12.71
C MET A 70 -1.79 -11.15 12.01
N MET A 71 -0.85 -12.02 11.59
CA MET A 71 0.38 -11.67 10.87
C MET A 71 0.22 -11.73 9.34
N HIS A 72 -1.02 -11.92 8.86
CA HIS A 72 -1.34 -12.18 7.46
C HIS A 72 -0.73 -13.51 6.94
N GLY A 73 -0.59 -13.63 5.62
CA GLY A 73 -0.15 -14.85 4.98
C GLY A 73 1.34 -15.15 5.21
N PRO A 74 1.73 -16.44 5.16
CA PRO A 74 3.06 -16.90 5.57
C PRO A 74 4.19 -16.57 4.58
N LEU A 75 3.86 -16.19 3.34
CA LEU A 75 4.85 -16.04 2.25
C LEU A 75 5.98 -15.08 2.63
N GLN A 76 5.65 -13.94 3.26
CA GLN A 76 6.66 -12.96 3.63
C GLN A 76 7.66 -13.51 4.67
N MET A 77 7.17 -14.32 5.61
CA MET A 77 8.00 -14.87 6.69
C MET A 77 8.90 -15.98 6.14
N GLU A 78 8.38 -16.82 5.24
CA GLU A 78 9.17 -17.86 4.59
C GLU A 78 10.25 -17.30 3.66
N LEU A 79 9.93 -16.27 2.87
CA LEU A 79 10.91 -15.59 2.03
C LEU A 79 11.98 -14.91 2.88
N THR A 80 11.60 -14.27 3.98
CA THR A 80 12.54 -13.61 4.90
C THR A 80 13.41 -14.64 5.63
N ALA A 81 12.85 -15.77 6.05
CA ALA A 81 13.61 -16.87 6.65
C ALA A 81 14.66 -17.44 5.68
N GLY A 82 14.29 -17.60 4.41
CA GLY A 82 15.23 -17.99 3.36
C GLY A 82 16.37 -16.98 3.17
N LEU A 83 16.09 -15.69 3.28
CA LEU A 83 17.12 -14.66 3.23
C LEU A 83 18.01 -14.64 4.49
N PHE A 84 17.45 -14.89 5.68
CA PHE A 84 18.24 -15.05 6.90
C PHE A 84 19.18 -16.25 6.80
N PHE A 85 18.71 -17.38 6.25
CA PHE A 85 19.55 -18.54 6.01
C PHE A 85 20.72 -18.23 5.06
N LEU A 86 20.50 -17.41 4.02
CA LEU A 86 21.52 -17.10 3.01
C LEU A 86 22.49 -15.97 3.40
N PHE A 87 22.01 -14.96 4.13
CA PHE A 87 22.75 -13.71 4.36
C PHE A 87 22.88 -13.33 5.84
N GLY A 88 22.33 -14.12 6.76
CA GLY A 88 22.27 -13.83 8.18
C GLY A 88 21.08 -12.95 8.58
N ASP A 89 20.68 -13.06 9.84
CA ASP A 89 19.58 -12.28 10.43
C ASP A 89 20.02 -10.88 10.86
N SER A 90 19.49 -9.86 10.20
CA SER A 90 19.72 -8.46 10.54
C SER A 90 18.53 -7.60 10.14
N ASP A 91 18.46 -6.39 10.66
CA ASP A 91 17.42 -5.42 10.26
C ASP A 91 17.43 -5.13 8.76
N PHE A 92 18.61 -5.16 8.14
CA PHE A 92 18.75 -5.00 6.69
C PHE A 92 18.13 -6.19 5.95
N THR A 93 18.52 -7.41 6.33
CA THR A 93 18.06 -8.64 5.68
C THR A 93 16.55 -8.83 5.83
N ALA A 94 16.00 -8.46 7.00
CA ALA A 94 14.58 -8.53 7.31
C ALA A 94 13.72 -7.67 6.36
N ARG A 95 14.28 -6.58 5.83
CA ARG A 95 13.61 -5.63 4.92
C ARG A 95 13.99 -5.84 3.44
N LEU A 96 14.95 -6.71 3.15
CA LEU A 96 15.56 -6.85 1.83
C LEU A 96 14.56 -7.28 0.75
N ILE A 97 13.71 -8.27 1.02
CA ILE A 97 12.72 -8.76 0.03
C ILE A 97 11.74 -7.67 -0.41
N TYR A 98 11.38 -6.77 0.50
CA TYR A 98 10.44 -5.67 0.25
C TYR A 98 11.09 -4.59 -0.64
N GLY A 99 12.37 -4.28 -0.40
CA GLY A 99 13.15 -3.38 -1.25
C GLY A 99 13.36 -3.93 -2.66
N ILE A 100 13.60 -5.23 -2.79
CA ILE A 100 13.69 -5.93 -4.07
C ILE A 100 12.34 -5.90 -4.80
N ALA A 101 11.25 -6.22 -4.10
CA ALA A 101 9.90 -6.20 -4.67
C ALA A 101 9.49 -4.81 -5.15
N GLY A 102 9.74 -3.77 -4.34
CA GLY A 102 9.49 -2.38 -4.73
C GLY A 102 10.32 -1.95 -5.94
N SER A 103 11.54 -2.48 -6.10
CA SER A 103 12.37 -2.24 -7.29
C SER A 103 11.83 -2.98 -8.52
N ALA A 104 11.38 -4.22 -8.35
CA ALA A 104 10.78 -5.02 -9.41
C ALA A 104 9.44 -4.44 -9.92
N LEU A 105 8.66 -3.81 -9.04
CA LEU A 105 7.40 -3.13 -9.38
C LEU A 105 7.54 -2.15 -10.56
N ILE A 106 8.69 -1.47 -10.63
CA ILE A 106 8.98 -0.43 -11.64
C ILE A 106 9.24 -1.01 -13.03
N LEU A 107 9.51 -2.31 -13.14
CA LEU A 107 9.72 -3.01 -14.41
C LEU A 107 8.40 -3.48 -15.05
N ILE A 108 7.31 -3.57 -14.29
CA ILE A 108 6.02 -4.03 -14.80
C ILE A 108 5.49 -3.16 -15.96
N PRO A 109 5.58 -1.82 -15.93
CA PRO A 109 5.17 -0.99 -17.06
C PRO A 109 5.93 -1.32 -18.36
N LEU A 110 7.22 -1.67 -18.26
CA LEU A 110 8.04 -2.06 -19.41
C LEU A 110 7.53 -3.38 -20.03
N ILE A 111 7.19 -4.37 -19.20
CA ILE A 111 6.62 -5.65 -19.66
C ILE A 111 5.32 -5.42 -20.44
N PHE A 112 4.48 -4.49 -19.97
CA PHE A 112 3.20 -4.17 -20.59
C PHE A 112 3.21 -2.90 -21.45
N ARG A 113 4.39 -2.50 -21.95
CA ARG A 113 4.58 -1.31 -22.79
C ARG A 113 3.66 -1.26 -24.00
N GLN A 114 3.29 -2.42 -24.58
CA GLN A 114 2.34 -2.51 -25.69
C GLN A 114 0.98 -1.85 -25.39
N TRP A 115 0.54 -1.84 -24.12
CA TRP A 115 -0.72 -1.26 -23.68
C TRP A 115 -0.57 0.18 -23.20
N LEU A 116 0.49 0.44 -22.44
CA LEU A 116 0.76 1.77 -21.87
C LEU A 116 1.32 2.76 -22.90
N GLY A 117 1.88 2.26 -24.01
CA GLY A 117 2.71 3.04 -24.92
C GLY A 117 4.12 3.26 -24.36
N ARG A 118 5.05 3.70 -25.22
CA ARG A 118 6.46 3.95 -24.82
C ARG A 118 6.56 4.98 -23.70
N GLU A 119 6.05 6.18 -23.96
CA GLU A 119 6.12 7.29 -23.00
C GLU A 119 5.32 6.98 -21.74
N GLY A 120 4.13 6.39 -21.88
CA GLY A 120 3.30 6.02 -20.74
C GLY A 120 3.95 4.99 -19.83
N ALA A 121 4.61 3.98 -20.39
CA ALA A 121 5.35 2.99 -19.62
C ALA A 121 6.54 3.62 -18.88
N LEU A 122 7.33 4.46 -19.56
CA LEU A 122 8.49 5.12 -18.97
C LEU A 122 8.07 6.07 -17.82
N ILE A 123 7.02 6.87 -18.03
CA ILE A 123 6.53 7.81 -17.02
C ILE A 123 5.90 7.04 -15.84
N SER A 124 5.12 5.97 -16.07
CA SER A 124 4.64 5.13 -14.97
C SER A 124 5.79 4.57 -14.15
N SER A 125 6.85 4.05 -14.79
CA SER A 125 8.05 3.57 -14.09
C SER A 125 8.74 4.68 -13.28
N LEU A 126 8.87 5.88 -13.84
CA LEU A 126 9.44 7.04 -13.13
C LEU A 126 8.60 7.43 -11.91
N LEU A 127 7.28 7.52 -12.06
CA LEU A 127 6.37 7.87 -10.97
C LEU A 127 6.37 6.81 -9.85
N LEU A 128 6.41 5.52 -10.20
CA LEU A 128 6.57 4.43 -9.22
C LEU A 128 7.92 4.50 -8.48
N CYS A 129 8.98 4.94 -9.18
CA CYS A 129 10.30 5.12 -8.59
C CYS A 129 10.31 6.22 -7.53
N ILE A 130 9.69 7.37 -7.82
CA ILE A 130 9.75 8.57 -6.97
C ILE A 130 8.58 8.73 -6.00
N SER A 131 7.55 7.88 -6.04
CA SER A 131 6.37 7.96 -5.16
C SER A 131 6.75 7.84 -3.67
N PRO A 132 6.34 8.79 -2.80
CA PRO A 132 6.70 8.75 -1.39
C PRO A 132 6.13 7.53 -0.67
N SER A 133 4.86 7.19 -0.92
CA SER A 133 4.22 6.04 -0.26
C SER A 133 4.85 4.71 -0.70
N LEU A 134 5.06 4.53 -2.01
CA LEU A 134 5.66 3.30 -2.54
C LEU A 134 7.12 3.15 -2.13
N LEU A 135 7.88 4.24 -2.04
CA LEU A 135 9.24 4.19 -1.54
C LEU A 135 9.26 3.84 -0.05
N TYR A 136 8.47 4.55 0.76
CA TYR A 136 8.41 4.35 2.21
C TYR A 136 8.04 2.91 2.58
N PHE A 137 6.95 2.37 2.02
CA PHE A 137 6.49 1.02 2.33
C PHE A 137 7.29 -0.09 1.62
N SER A 138 8.13 0.24 0.64
CA SER A 138 9.11 -0.72 0.11
C SER A 138 10.37 -0.85 0.99
N ARG A 139 10.57 0.07 1.94
CA ARG A 139 11.62 0.03 2.96
C ARG A 139 11.11 -0.50 4.30
N PHE A 140 9.92 -1.12 4.30
CA PHE A 140 9.21 -1.59 5.48
C PHE A 140 8.87 -3.05 5.32
N ALA A 141 9.13 -3.86 6.35
CA ALA A 141 8.87 -5.30 6.35
C ALA A 141 7.37 -5.62 6.48
N ARG A 142 6.60 -5.19 5.47
CA ARG A 142 5.16 -5.38 5.35
C ARG A 142 4.72 -5.84 3.97
N ASN A 143 3.67 -6.64 3.99
CA ASN A 143 3.02 -7.27 2.84
C ASN A 143 2.58 -6.33 1.71
N ASP A 144 2.31 -5.06 1.99
CA ASP A 144 1.64 -4.14 1.06
C ASP A 144 2.42 -3.94 -0.26
N ILE A 145 3.76 -3.91 -0.23
CA ILE A 145 4.55 -3.76 -1.45
C ILE A 145 4.58 -5.04 -2.29
N LEU A 146 4.57 -6.23 -1.65
CA LEU A 146 4.44 -7.51 -2.35
C LEU A 146 3.08 -7.60 -3.05
N MET A 147 2.02 -7.21 -2.33
CA MET A 147 0.68 -7.10 -2.90
C MET A 147 0.61 -6.13 -4.08
N ALA A 148 1.30 -4.99 -4.03
CA ALA A 148 1.35 -4.04 -5.13
C ALA A 148 1.94 -4.66 -6.40
N VAL A 149 3.03 -5.44 -6.28
CA VAL A 149 3.66 -6.16 -7.41
C VAL A 149 2.68 -7.15 -8.02
N PHE A 150 2.08 -8.01 -7.21
CA PHE A 150 1.15 -9.03 -7.71
C PHE A 150 -0.11 -8.40 -8.31
N THR A 151 -0.70 -7.41 -7.65
CA THR A 151 -1.89 -6.71 -8.13
C THR A 151 -1.64 -6.04 -9.46
N PHE A 152 -0.53 -5.31 -9.61
CA PHE A 152 -0.24 -4.62 -10.86
C PHE A 152 -0.07 -5.63 -12.02
N ALA A 153 0.69 -6.70 -11.80
CA ALA A 153 0.86 -7.75 -12.80
C ALA A 153 -0.47 -8.43 -13.16
N ILE A 154 -1.30 -8.78 -12.16
CA ILE A 154 -2.62 -9.40 -12.37
C ILE A 154 -3.52 -8.48 -13.20
N ILE A 155 -3.65 -7.20 -12.84
CA ILE A 155 -4.49 -6.22 -13.55
C ILE A 155 -4.06 -6.11 -15.02
N MET A 156 -2.75 -6.03 -15.27
CA MET A 156 -2.25 -5.95 -16.65
C MET A 156 -2.44 -7.26 -17.44
N LEU A 157 -2.33 -8.42 -16.79
CA LEU A 157 -2.62 -9.73 -17.38
C LEU A 157 -4.11 -9.94 -17.66
N VAL A 158 -4.99 -9.44 -16.79
CA VAL A 158 -6.45 -9.43 -16.98
C VAL A 158 -6.77 -8.68 -18.26
N TRP A 159 -6.23 -7.47 -18.41
CA TRP A 159 -6.39 -6.71 -19.64
C TRP A 159 -5.84 -7.45 -20.87
N ASP A 160 -4.62 -7.99 -20.79
CA ASP A 160 -3.99 -8.74 -21.87
C ASP A 160 -4.84 -9.96 -22.29
N TYR A 161 -5.41 -10.69 -21.32
CA TYR A 161 -6.33 -11.79 -21.59
C TYR A 161 -7.63 -11.32 -22.27
N LEU A 162 -8.25 -10.24 -21.78
CA LEU A 162 -9.49 -9.74 -22.37
C LEU A 162 -9.28 -9.35 -23.85
N GLN A 163 -8.12 -8.77 -24.19
CA GLN A 163 -7.79 -8.39 -25.57
C GLN A 163 -7.33 -9.56 -26.44
N LYS A 164 -6.43 -10.42 -25.94
CA LYS A 164 -5.78 -11.48 -26.75
C LYS A 164 -6.41 -12.87 -26.62
N GLY A 165 -7.06 -13.17 -25.50
CA GLY A 165 -7.61 -14.50 -25.21
C GLY A 165 -6.56 -15.57 -24.93
N SER A 166 -5.34 -15.17 -24.52
CA SER A 166 -4.22 -16.09 -24.31
C SER A 166 -4.41 -16.94 -23.06
N SER A 167 -4.42 -18.26 -23.20
CA SER A 167 -4.46 -19.19 -22.06
C SER A 167 -3.22 -19.08 -21.16
N LYS A 168 -2.08 -18.61 -21.68
CA LYS A 168 -0.87 -18.38 -20.87
C LYS A 168 -1.12 -17.32 -19.79
N SER A 169 -1.90 -16.29 -20.10
CA SER A 169 -2.23 -15.23 -19.15
C SER A 169 -3.05 -15.78 -17.97
N MET A 170 -3.90 -16.79 -18.20
CA MET A 170 -4.65 -17.45 -17.13
C MET A 170 -3.76 -18.22 -16.15
N TYR A 171 -2.72 -18.92 -16.64
CA TYR A 171 -1.77 -19.60 -15.76
C TYR A 171 -0.97 -18.62 -14.90
N TRP A 172 -0.53 -17.50 -15.49
CA TRP A 172 0.14 -16.43 -14.74
C TRP A 172 -0.77 -15.76 -13.70
N ILE A 173 -2.03 -15.47 -14.07
CA ILE A 173 -3.03 -14.96 -13.11
C ILE A 173 -3.21 -15.95 -11.96
N SER A 174 -3.27 -17.25 -12.24
CA SER A 174 -3.40 -18.29 -11.22
C SER A 174 -2.23 -18.28 -10.22
N GLY A 175 -0.99 -18.27 -10.72
CA GLY A 175 0.19 -18.23 -9.86
C GLY A 175 0.30 -16.95 -9.03
N LEU A 176 0.05 -15.79 -9.65
CA LEU A 176 0.08 -14.51 -8.95
C LEU A 176 -1.06 -14.36 -7.94
N MET A 177 -2.24 -14.93 -8.22
CA MET A 177 -3.31 -14.99 -7.25
C MET A 177 -2.89 -15.86 -6.06
N ALA A 178 -2.31 -17.04 -6.29
CA ALA A 178 -1.82 -17.87 -5.19
C ALA A 178 -0.81 -17.13 -4.31
N LEU A 179 0.17 -16.45 -4.91
CA LEU A 179 1.12 -15.61 -4.17
C LEU A 179 0.41 -14.49 -3.38
N SER A 180 -0.60 -13.85 -3.97
CA SER A 180 -1.41 -12.82 -3.30
C SER A 180 -2.15 -13.39 -2.08
N PHE A 181 -2.81 -14.54 -2.22
CA PHE A 181 -3.51 -15.23 -1.14
C PHE A 181 -2.56 -15.74 -0.04
N CYS A 182 -1.29 -15.99 -0.36
CA CYS A 182 -0.25 -16.34 0.62
C CYS A 182 0.40 -15.10 1.27
N THR A 183 0.06 -13.89 0.83
CA THR A 183 0.66 -12.64 1.31
C THR A 183 -0.30 -11.87 2.21
N LYS A 184 -1.50 -11.53 1.71
CA LYS A 184 -2.44 -10.68 2.43
C LYS A 184 -3.87 -10.85 1.95
N GLU A 185 -4.82 -10.67 2.85
CA GLU A 185 -6.25 -10.83 2.63
C GLU A 185 -6.87 -9.76 1.73
N SER A 186 -6.11 -8.71 1.39
CA SER A 186 -6.43 -7.85 0.25
C SER A 186 -6.58 -8.63 -1.08
N ALA A 187 -6.07 -9.86 -1.17
CA ALA A 187 -6.33 -10.78 -2.29
C ALA A 187 -7.83 -11.02 -2.53
N PHE A 188 -8.66 -11.07 -1.48
CA PHE A 188 -10.11 -11.17 -1.60
C PHE A 188 -10.71 -9.92 -2.27
N LEU A 189 -10.24 -8.73 -1.87
CA LEU A 189 -10.66 -7.45 -2.48
C LEU A 189 -10.26 -7.37 -3.95
N ILE A 190 -9.04 -7.75 -4.30
CA ILE A 190 -8.54 -7.75 -5.68
C ILE A 190 -9.36 -8.72 -6.55
N THR A 191 -9.64 -9.92 -6.02
CA THR A 191 -10.48 -10.92 -6.70
C THR A 191 -11.89 -10.38 -6.94
N GLY A 192 -12.50 -9.76 -5.91
CA GLY A 192 -13.80 -9.11 -6.00
C GLY A 192 -13.83 -7.96 -7.02
N LEU A 193 -12.81 -7.10 -7.03
CA LEU A 193 -12.67 -5.99 -7.98
C LEU A 193 -12.56 -6.48 -9.43
N ILE A 194 -11.78 -7.53 -9.70
CA ILE A 194 -11.67 -8.08 -11.06
C ILE A 194 -12.98 -8.78 -11.45
N GLY A 195 -13.59 -9.51 -10.52
CA GLY A 195 -14.89 -10.17 -10.71
C GLY A 195 -15.99 -9.17 -11.06
N PHE A 196 -16.09 -8.07 -10.31
CA PHE A 196 -17.05 -6.99 -10.55
C PHE A 196 -16.82 -6.34 -11.92
N TYR A 197 -15.57 -6.09 -12.32
CA TYR A 197 -15.27 -5.58 -13.66
C TYR A 197 -15.74 -6.52 -14.77
N CYS A 198 -15.44 -7.82 -14.63
CA CYS A 198 -15.84 -8.85 -15.58
C CYS A 198 -17.36 -8.94 -15.70
N LEU A 199 -18.07 -8.90 -14.58
CA LEU A 199 -19.53 -8.89 -14.52
C LEU A 199 -20.09 -7.63 -15.16
N ALA A 200 -19.59 -6.45 -14.82
CA ALA A 200 -20.06 -5.17 -15.36
C ALA A 200 -19.93 -5.12 -16.88
N ILE A 201 -18.79 -5.56 -17.44
CA ILE A 201 -18.62 -5.64 -18.90
C ILE A 201 -19.58 -6.66 -19.51
N TYR A 202 -19.73 -7.83 -18.90
CA TYR A 202 -20.64 -8.86 -19.40
C TYR A 202 -22.08 -8.36 -19.46
N LEU A 203 -22.57 -7.74 -18.38
CA LEU A 203 -23.91 -7.14 -18.33
C LEU A 203 -24.05 -5.99 -19.33
N MET A 204 -23.02 -5.16 -19.51
CA MET A 204 -23.01 -4.09 -20.51
C MET A 204 -23.08 -4.64 -21.94
N GLN A 205 -22.42 -5.77 -22.23
CA GLN A 205 -22.51 -6.43 -23.53
C GLN A 205 -23.91 -6.98 -23.81
N ILE A 206 -24.55 -7.57 -22.79
CA ILE A 206 -25.96 -8.01 -22.89
C ILE A 206 -26.86 -6.80 -23.13
N TRP A 207 -26.69 -5.75 -22.33
CA TRP A 207 -27.46 -4.51 -22.48
C TRP A 207 -27.31 -3.93 -23.89
N GLN A 208 -26.09 -3.83 -24.42
CA GLN A 208 -25.85 -3.33 -25.77
C GLN A 208 -26.49 -4.17 -26.87
N ARG A 209 -26.60 -5.49 -26.68
CA ARG A 209 -27.30 -6.39 -27.62
C ARG A 209 -28.82 -6.24 -27.54
N LEU A 210 -29.36 -6.01 -26.34
CA LEU A 210 -30.81 -5.90 -26.12
C LEU A 210 -31.35 -4.49 -26.33
N PHE A 211 -30.53 -3.45 -26.16
CA PHE A 211 -30.96 -2.05 -26.24
C PHE A 211 -31.69 -1.70 -27.54
N PRO A 212 -31.29 -2.20 -28.74
CA PRO A 212 -32.04 -1.96 -29.97
C PRO A 212 -33.42 -2.66 -30.03
N LEU A 213 -33.66 -3.64 -29.16
CA LEU A 213 -34.90 -4.42 -29.08
C LEU A 213 -35.89 -3.89 -28.02
N ILE A 214 -35.53 -2.80 -27.34
CA ILE A 214 -36.32 -2.19 -26.27
C ILE A 214 -36.84 -0.85 -26.77
N ASP A 215 -38.16 -0.69 -26.84
CA ASP A 215 -38.78 0.61 -27.07
C ASP A 215 -39.11 1.29 -25.73
N LEU A 216 -38.27 2.24 -25.32
CA LEU A 216 -38.42 3.00 -24.07
C LEU A 216 -39.70 3.86 -24.02
N ARG A 217 -40.39 4.08 -25.15
CA ARG A 217 -41.61 4.89 -25.19
C ARG A 217 -42.87 4.06 -24.94
N THR A 218 -42.83 2.78 -25.29
CA THR A 218 -44.01 1.90 -25.26
C THR A 218 -43.89 0.77 -24.23
N GLU A 219 -42.67 0.35 -23.90
CA GLU A 219 -42.45 -0.75 -22.95
C GLU A 219 -42.38 -0.29 -21.50
N SER A 220 -43.10 -1.00 -20.64
CA SER A 220 -43.04 -0.79 -19.19
C SER A 220 -41.73 -1.32 -18.58
N TYR A 221 -41.25 -0.69 -17.50
CA TYR A 221 -40.03 -1.13 -16.78
C TYR A 221 -40.00 -2.63 -16.44
N PRO A 222 -41.10 -3.28 -15.98
CA PRO A 222 -41.10 -4.73 -15.75
C PRO A 222 -40.85 -5.56 -17.01
N THR A 223 -41.29 -5.10 -18.18
CA THR A 223 -41.07 -5.77 -19.47
C THR A 223 -39.61 -5.68 -19.88
N ILE A 224 -39.01 -4.49 -19.72
CA ILE A 224 -37.57 -4.26 -19.95
C ILE A 224 -36.73 -5.16 -19.04
N TYR A 225 -37.09 -5.24 -17.76
CA TYR A 225 -36.43 -6.12 -16.81
C TYR A 225 -36.53 -7.60 -17.21
N LYS A 226 -37.72 -8.07 -17.60
CA LYS A 226 -37.90 -9.45 -18.10
C LYS A 226 -37.05 -9.74 -19.33
N LYS A 227 -36.98 -8.81 -20.30
CA LYS A 227 -36.12 -8.95 -21.49
C LYS A 227 -34.64 -9.04 -21.10
N PHE A 228 -34.20 -8.21 -20.15
CA PHE A 228 -32.83 -8.24 -19.66
C PHE A 228 -32.47 -9.56 -18.97
N ILE A 229 -33.30 -10.03 -18.05
CA ILE A 229 -33.13 -11.34 -17.39
C ILE A 229 -33.14 -12.47 -18.41
N LYS A 230 -34.07 -12.45 -19.37
CA LYS A 230 -34.11 -13.43 -20.45
C LYS A 230 -32.80 -13.42 -21.26
N GLY A 231 -32.26 -12.25 -21.60
CA GLY A 231 -30.96 -12.18 -22.30
C GLY A 231 -29.78 -12.74 -21.49
N ILE A 232 -29.79 -12.64 -20.16
CA ILE A 232 -28.81 -13.31 -19.31
C ILE A 232 -28.99 -14.83 -19.39
N THR A 233 -30.22 -15.32 -19.23
CA THR A 233 -30.54 -16.75 -19.28
C THR A 233 -30.20 -17.36 -20.64
N ASP A 234 -30.60 -16.70 -21.74
CA ASP A 234 -30.32 -17.11 -23.12
C ASP A 234 -28.81 -17.14 -23.40
N SER A 235 -28.03 -16.24 -22.80
CA SER A 235 -26.57 -16.21 -22.95
C SER A 235 -25.87 -17.38 -22.22
N ILE A 236 -26.49 -17.98 -21.21
CA ILE A 236 -25.91 -19.06 -20.39
C ILE A 236 -26.48 -20.43 -20.81
N GLN A 237 -27.68 -20.47 -21.39
CA GLN A 237 -28.38 -21.68 -21.81
C GLN A 237 -27.55 -22.63 -22.69
N PRO A 238 -26.71 -22.16 -23.65
CA PRO A 238 -25.83 -23.03 -24.43
C PRO A 238 -24.76 -23.76 -23.58
N GLY A 239 -24.56 -23.36 -22.34
CA GLY A 239 -23.58 -23.88 -21.39
C GLY A 239 -22.42 -22.90 -21.13
N ILE A 240 -21.64 -23.21 -20.10
CA ILE A 240 -20.55 -22.35 -19.59
C ILE A 240 -19.17 -22.65 -20.21
N ALA A 241 -19.12 -23.41 -21.30
CA ALA A 241 -17.85 -23.76 -21.94
C ALA A 241 -17.14 -22.49 -22.46
N ILE A 242 -15.81 -22.42 -22.31
CA ILE A 242 -14.98 -21.26 -22.70
C ILE A 242 -15.21 -20.76 -24.13
N THR A 243 -15.61 -21.65 -25.05
CA THR A 243 -15.87 -21.34 -26.47
C THR A 243 -17.24 -20.70 -26.71
N LYS A 244 -18.19 -20.86 -25.77
CA LYS A 244 -19.59 -20.43 -25.91
C LYS A 244 -19.86 -19.08 -25.27
N ILE A 245 -19.04 -18.70 -24.28
CA ILE A 245 -19.26 -17.50 -23.47
C ILE A 245 -18.29 -16.37 -23.80
N PRO A 246 -18.69 -15.10 -23.58
CA PRO A 246 -17.79 -13.96 -23.74
C PRO A 246 -16.55 -14.05 -22.84
N ARG A 247 -15.43 -13.48 -23.29
CA ARG A 247 -14.15 -13.53 -22.56
C ARG A 247 -14.22 -12.94 -21.15
N SER A 248 -14.99 -11.87 -20.95
CA SER A 248 -15.17 -11.26 -19.62
C SER A 248 -15.86 -12.21 -18.66
N PHE A 249 -16.98 -12.83 -19.08
CA PHE A 249 -17.67 -13.83 -18.28
C PHE A 249 -16.81 -15.07 -18.03
N SER A 250 -16.08 -15.53 -19.05
CA SER A 250 -15.13 -16.63 -18.95
C SER A 250 -14.04 -16.38 -17.90
N LEU A 251 -13.46 -15.18 -17.87
CA LEU A 251 -12.46 -14.82 -16.86
C LEU A 251 -13.06 -14.74 -15.46
N GLY A 252 -14.24 -14.14 -15.31
CA GLY A 252 -14.94 -14.09 -14.03
C GLY A 252 -15.23 -15.50 -13.49
N LEU A 253 -15.73 -16.40 -14.35
CA LEU A 253 -15.98 -17.79 -14.00
C LEU A 253 -14.70 -18.54 -13.64
N PHE A 254 -13.60 -18.29 -14.35
CA PHE A 254 -12.28 -18.83 -14.01
C PHE A 254 -11.82 -18.39 -12.62
N LEU A 255 -11.92 -17.10 -12.29
CA LEU A 255 -11.51 -16.57 -10.99
C LEU A 255 -12.37 -17.12 -9.85
N ILE A 256 -13.68 -17.25 -10.07
CA ILE A 256 -14.58 -17.94 -9.14
C ILE A 256 -14.10 -19.38 -8.97
N ALA A 257 -13.99 -20.14 -10.07
CA ALA A 257 -13.65 -21.55 -10.01
C ALA A 257 -12.30 -21.82 -9.34
N ILE A 258 -11.29 -20.96 -9.48
CA ILE A 258 -9.98 -21.18 -8.87
C ILE A 258 -9.93 -20.80 -7.39
N THR A 259 -10.60 -19.72 -6.99
CA THR A 259 -10.53 -19.17 -5.63
C THR A 259 -11.66 -19.61 -4.71
N LEU A 260 -12.73 -20.21 -5.22
CA LEU A 260 -13.96 -20.51 -4.48
C LEU A 260 -13.74 -21.17 -3.11
N PRO A 261 -12.85 -22.17 -2.94
CA PRO A 261 -12.58 -22.75 -1.62
C PRO A 261 -12.03 -21.77 -0.59
N GLN A 262 -11.28 -20.74 -1.01
CA GLN A 262 -10.72 -19.72 -0.12
C GLN A 262 -11.81 -18.81 0.48
N TRP A 263 -13.00 -18.79 -0.10
CA TRP A 263 -14.14 -18.00 0.38
C TRP A 263 -14.98 -18.76 1.42
N ALA A 264 -14.60 -19.97 1.83
CA ALA A 264 -15.44 -20.82 2.69
C ALA A 264 -15.94 -20.13 3.96
N ALA A 265 -15.09 -19.35 4.63
CA ALA A 265 -15.44 -18.65 5.87
C ALA A 265 -16.48 -17.52 5.67
N SER A 266 -16.79 -17.11 4.43
CA SER A 266 -17.79 -16.06 4.18
C SER A 266 -19.20 -16.47 4.60
N ILE A 267 -19.49 -17.77 4.73
CA ILE A 267 -20.75 -18.26 5.28
C ILE A 267 -20.97 -17.76 6.72
N GLY A 268 -19.88 -17.52 7.46
CA GLY A 268 -19.92 -16.98 8.81
C GLY A 268 -20.51 -15.58 8.91
N ILE A 269 -20.56 -14.81 7.81
CA ILE A 269 -21.25 -13.51 7.76
C ILE A 269 -22.75 -13.66 8.12
N PHE A 270 -23.34 -14.82 7.81
CA PHE A 270 -24.74 -15.09 8.07
C PHE A 270 -25.00 -15.68 9.47
N GLN A 271 -23.98 -15.88 10.31
CA GLN A 271 -24.13 -16.59 11.58
C GLN A 271 -25.11 -15.90 12.53
N HIS A 272 -25.16 -14.56 12.53
CA HIS A 272 -26.07 -13.74 13.34
C HIS A 272 -27.32 -13.29 12.58
N THR A 273 -27.75 -14.06 11.59
CA THR A 273 -28.99 -13.79 10.84
C THR A 273 -30.08 -14.76 11.24
N LEU A 274 -31.34 -14.39 11.01
CA LEU A 274 -32.52 -15.25 11.28
C LEU A 274 -32.39 -16.68 10.73
N LEU A 275 -31.55 -16.90 9.71
CA LEU A 275 -31.30 -18.20 9.11
C LEU A 275 -30.48 -19.14 10.00
N LEU A 276 -29.53 -18.62 10.78
CA LEU A 276 -28.54 -19.43 11.53
C LEU A 276 -28.53 -19.15 13.04
N ASP A 277 -29.09 -18.03 13.49
CA ASP A 277 -29.04 -17.61 14.90
C ASP A 277 -29.67 -18.65 15.84
N TRP A 278 -30.77 -19.29 15.41
CA TRP A 278 -31.46 -20.35 16.17
C TRP A 278 -30.66 -21.66 16.32
N THR A 279 -29.59 -21.83 15.54
CA THR A 279 -28.80 -23.08 15.53
C THR A 279 -27.74 -23.13 16.63
N ASN A 280 -27.45 -21.99 17.29
CA ASN A 280 -26.32 -21.84 18.23
C ASN A 280 -24.96 -22.30 17.65
N LEU A 281 -24.80 -22.24 16.32
CA LEU A 281 -23.55 -22.61 15.64
C LEU A 281 -22.61 -21.41 15.56
N THR A 282 -21.41 -21.57 16.11
CA THR A 282 -20.34 -20.57 15.99
C THR A 282 -19.42 -20.92 14.81
N LEU A 283 -19.59 -20.21 13.69
CA LEU A 283 -18.79 -20.40 12.47
C LEU A 283 -17.52 -19.54 12.48
N LEU A 284 -17.59 -18.37 13.11
CA LEU A 284 -16.47 -17.46 13.33
C LEU A 284 -16.38 -17.14 14.81
N GLY A 285 -15.47 -17.82 15.51
CA GLY A 285 -15.19 -17.57 16.92
C GLY A 285 -14.42 -16.27 17.16
N ASP A 286 -14.69 -15.64 18.29
CA ASP A 286 -14.12 -14.39 18.81
C ASP A 286 -13.03 -14.62 19.87
N VAL A 287 -13.04 -15.76 20.56
CA VAL A 287 -12.08 -16.12 21.62
C VAL A 287 -11.12 -17.24 21.16
N GLY A 288 -9.85 -17.13 21.55
CA GLY A 288 -8.82 -18.13 21.27
C GLY A 288 -8.33 -18.05 19.83
N ARG A 289 -8.63 -19.06 19.00
CA ARG A 289 -8.30 -19.04 17.56
C ARG A 289 -9.36 -18.23 16.80
N VAL A 290 -9.26 -16.91 16.90
CA VAL A 290 -10.18 -15.96 16.26
C VAL A 290 -10.38 -16.30 14.78
N GLY A 291 -11.64 -16.31 14.34
CA GLY A 291 -12.06 -16.63 12.98
C GLY A 291 -12.25 -18.13 12.69
N MET A 292 -11.89 -19.04 13.59
CA MET A 292 -12.14 -20.48 13.44
C MET A 292 -13.56 -20.86 13.86
N PRO A 293 -14.13 -21.95 13.29
CA PRO A 293 -15.39 -22.50 13.77
C PRO A 293 -15.18 -23.29 15.07
N VAL A 294 -16.17 -23.22 15.97
CA VAL A 294 -16.14 -23.84 17.31
C VAL A 294 -17.29 -24.84 17.46
N GLY A 295 -17.09 -25.89 18.25
CA GLY A 295 -18.12 -26.91 18.51
C GLY A 295 -18.69 -27.52 17.24
N GLY A 296 -20.02 -27.53 17.12
CA GLY A 296 -20.74 -28.02 15.93
C GLY A 296 -20.45 -27.24 14.64
N GLY A 297 -20.00 -25.99 14.75
CA GLY A 297 -19.59 -25.17 13.60
C GLY A 297 -18.45 -25.80 12.80
N LYS A 298 -17.61 -26.64 13.44
CA LYS A 298 -16.52 -27.35 12.75
C LYS A 298 -17.04 -28.29 11.67
N VAL A 299 -18.15 -28.98 11.94
CA VAL A 299 -18.77 -29.91 10.97
C VAL A 299 -19.28 -29.13 9.76
N ILE A 300 -19.97 -28.01 10.01
CA ILE A 300 -20.43 -27.11 8.94
C ILE A 300 -19.24 -26.57 8.15
N GLY A 301 -18.16 -26.15 8.82
CA GLY A 301 -16.99 -25.63 8.13
C GLY A 301 -16.35 -26.65 7.18
N VAL A 302 -16.23 -27.92 7.60
CA VAL A 302 -15.73 -29.00 6.74
C VAL A 302 -16.69 -29.28 5.58
N LEU A 303 -17.99 -29.34 5.84
CA LEU A 303 -19.01 -29.57 4.79
C LEU A 303 -19.02 -28.45 3.77
N THR A 304 -19.09 -27.18 4.20
CA THR A 304 -19.03 -26.00 3.33
C THR A 304 -17.77 -26.01 2.48
N THR A 305 -16.61 -26.22 3.09
CA THR A 305 -15.33 -26.30 2.36
C THR A 305 -15.36 -27.40 1.30
N SER A 306 -15.83 -28.60 1.66
CA SER A 306 -15.89 -29.75 0.75
C SER A 306 -16.85 -29.52 -0.42
N ILE A 307 -17.99 -28.87 -0.16
CA ILE A 307 -18.96 -28.47 -1.18
C ILE A 307 -18.34 -27.45 -2.13
N LEU A 308 -17.66 -26.43 -1.60
CA LEU A 308 -17.04 -25.38 -2.42
C LEU A 308 -15.87 -25.92 -3.26
N ILE A 309 -15.09 -26.87 -2.76
CA ILE A 309 -14.07 -27.60 -3.53
C ILE A 309 -14.73 -28.40 -4.67
N SER A 310 -15.78 -29.16 -4.35
CA SER A 310 -16.49 -29.97 -5.35
C SER A 310 -17.12 -29.10 -6.44
N LEU A 311 -17.71 -27.96 -6.06
CA LEU A 311 -18.29 -26.99 -6.98
C LEU A 311 -17.22 -26.31 -7.84
N SER A 312 -16.08 -25.96 -7.25
CA SER A 312 -14.90 -25.43 -7.94
C SER A 312 -14.43 -26.37 -9.06
N VAL A 313 -14.27 -27.66 -8.75
CA VAL A 313 -13.90 -28.72 -9.71
C VAL A 313 -14.98 -28.87 -10.79
N TYR A 314 -16.26 -28.91 -10.40
CA TYR A 314 -17.37 -29.07 -11.33
C TYR A 314 -17.48 -27.91 -12.33
N ILE A 315 -17.38 -26.67 -11.85
CA ILE A 315 -17.36 -25.47 -12.70
C ILE A 315 -16.16 -25.55 -13.65
N GLY A 316 -14.97 -25.87 -13.13
CA GLY A 316 -13.75 -26.01 -13.92
C GLY A 316 -13.87 -27.04 -15.04
N TYR A 317 -14.43 -28.21 -14.73
CA TYR A 317 -14.70 -29.29 -15.68
C TYR A 317 -15.66 -28.86 -16.79
N LYS A 318 -16.80 -28.22 -16.44
CA LYS A 318 -17.81 -27.75 -17.41
C LYS A 318 -17.32 -26.55 -18.23
N TRP A 319 -16.44 -25.73 -17.68
CA TRP A 319 -15.90 -24.54 -18.34
C TRP A 319 -14.77 -24.85 -19.32
N CYS A 320 -13.64 -25.38 -18.81
CA CYS A 320 -12.49 -25.78 -19.62
C CYS A 320 -11.50 -26.60 -18.79
N TRP A 321 -11.72 -27.91 -18.71
CA TRP A 321 -10.88 -28.81 -17.89
C TRP A 321 -9.39 -28.61 -18.11
N ARG A 322 -8.93 -28.61 -19.37
CA ARG A 322 -7.50 -28.52 -19.73
C ARG A 322 -6.78 -27.30 -19.14
N ILE A 323 -7.44 -26.15 -19.09
CA ILE A 323 -6.85 -24.92 -18.53
C ILE A 323 -7.05 -24.90 -17.02
N TRP A 324 -8.23 -25.28 -16.55
CA TRP A 324 -8.59 -25.21 -15.15
C TRP A 324 -7.70 -26.10 -14.27
N TRP A 325 -7.53 -27.40 -14.58
CA TRP A 325 -6.76 -28.29 -13.69
C TRP A 325 -5.29 -27.89 -13.60
N ARG A 326 -4.70 -27.37 -14.68
CA ARG A 326 -3.32 -26.85 -14.69
C ARG A 326 -3.19 -25.60 -13.86
N SER A 327 -4.18 -24.71 -13.95
CA SER A 327 -4.23 -23.49 -13.14
C SER A 327 -4.42 -23.83 -11.65
N ALA A 328 -5.31 -24.79 -11.36
CA ALA A 328 -5.54 -25.31 -10.00
C ALA A 328 -4.28 -25.94 -9.43
N LEU A 329 -3.58 -26.76 -10.20
CA LEU A 329 -2.30 -27.32 -9.78
C LEU A 329 -1.29 -26.22 -9.44
N ILE A 330 -1.13 -25.20 -10.31
CA ILE A 330 -0.24 -24.05 -10.03
C ILE A 330 -0.66 -23.33 -8.75
N PHE A 331 -1.96 -23.01 -8.61
CA PHE A 331 -2.47 -22.24 -7.50
C PHE A 331 -2.29 -22.98 -6.17
N TYR A 332 -2.83 -24.19 -6.10
CA TYR A 332 -2.85 -24.97 -4.86
C TYR A 332 -1.48 -25.54 -4.52
N SER A 333 -0.56 -25.75 -5.47
CA SER A 333 0.82 -26.16 -5.12
C SER A 333 1.56 -25.02 -4.41
N ILE A 334 1.48 -23.80 -4.93
CA ILE A 334 2.08 -22.61 -4.29
C ILE A 334 1.43 -22.39 -2.93
N TRP A 335 0.10 -22.39 -2.91
CA TRP A 335 -0.69 -22.15 -1.70
C TRP A 335 -0.45 -23.19 -0.62
N LEU A 336 -0.44 -24.49 -0.96
CA LEU A 336 -0.17 -25.57 0.00
C LEU A 336 1.24 -25.47 0.54
N THR A 337 2.23 -25.22 -0.32
CA THR A 337 3.63 -25.09 0.10
C THR A 337 3.78 -23.99 1.15
N ALA A 338 3.20 -22.81 0.90
CA ALA A 338 3.29 -21.68 1.83
C ALA A 338 2.44 -21.89 3.10
N TYR A 339 1.17 -22.26 2.99
CA TYR A 339 0.32 -22.40 4.19
C TYR A 339 0.72 -23.56 5.10
N THR A 340 1.40 -24.59 4.58
CA THR A 340 1.89 -25.72 5.38
C THR A 340 3.36 -25.57 5.78
N THR A 341 4.00 -24.44 5.49
CA THR A 341 5.43 -24.21 5.74
C THR A 341 6.27 -25.35 5.20
N PHE A 342 6.25 -25.51 3.87
CA PHE A 342 6.90 -26.61 3.16
C PHE A 342 6.52 -28.00 3.69
N PHE A 343 5.21 -28.21 3.92
CA PHE A 343 4.61 -29.47 4.38
C PHE A 343 5.00 -29.90 5.80
N THR A 344 5.67 -29.04 6.59
CA THR A 344 6.01 -29.34 7.99
C THR A 344 4.82 -29.16 8.93
N ASN A 345 3.82 -28.35 8.55
CA ASN A 345 2.68 -27.99 9.39
C ASN A 345 1.32 -28.16 8.67
N ILE A 346 1.08 -29.33 8.10
CA ILE A 346 -0.14 -29.61 7.32
C ILE A 346 -1.42 -29.47 8.17
N GLY A 347 -1.38 -29.99 9.41
CA GLY A 347 -2.55 -30.08 10.28
C GLY A 347 -3.13 -28.72 10.71
N ALA A 348 -2.27 -27.72 10.99
CA ALA A 348 -2.72 -26.37 11.31
C ALA A 348 -2.74 -25.45 10.07
N GLY A 349 -1.84 -25.67 9.11
CA GLY A 349 -1.67 -24.86 7.92
C GLY A 349 -2.89 -24.85 7.00
N ILE A 350 -3.41 -26.02 6.63
CA ILE A 350 -4.55 -26.10 5.70
C ILE A 350 -5.82 -25.44 6.28
N PRO A 351 -6.27 -25.77 7.51
CA PRO A 351 -7.45 -25.12 8.10
C PRO A 351 -7.27 -23.61 8.30
N SER A 352 -6.06 -23.19 8.70
CA SER A 352 -5.79 -21.76 8.93
C SER A 352 -5.81 -20.96 7.63
N GLY A 353 -5.31 -21.51 6.53
CA GLY A 353 -5.39 -20.85 5.23
C GLY A 353 -6.78 -20.84 4.62
N ILE A 354 -7.46 -22.00 4.54
CA ILE A 354 -8.76 -22.11 3.85
C ILE A 354 -9.86 -21.37 4.60
N TRP A 355 -9.85 -21.41 5.92
CA TRP A 355 -10.91 -20.87 6.76
C TRP A 355 -10.45 -19.67 7.57
N GLN A 356 -9.42 -19.85 8.41
CA GLN A 356 -9.08 -18.86 9.43
C GLN A 356 -8.61 -17.53 8.86
N SER A 357 -7.90 -17.51 7.72
CA SER A 357 -7.44 -16.27 7.08
C SER A 357 -8.63 -15.34 6.81
N LEU A 358 -9.60 -15.75 6.00
CA LEU A 358 -10.79 -14.93 5.77
C LEU A 358 -11.63 -14.75 7.04
N GLY A 359 -11.80 -15.80 7.84
CA GLY A 359 -12.62 -15.77 9.04
C GLY A 359 -12.15 -14.75 10.08
N TYR A 360 -10.84 -14.64 10.29
CA TYR A 360 -10.23 -13.67 11.19
C TYR A 360 -10.55 -12.24 10.76
N TRP A 361 -10.36 -11.94 9.47
CA TRP A 361 -10.57 -10.58 8.96
C TRP A 361 -12.04 -10.20 8.83
N ILE A 362 -12.97 -11.17 8.71
CA ILE A 362 -14.40 -10.92 8.87
C ILE A 362 -14.71 -10.46 10.30
N VAL A 363 -14.17 -11.15 11.32
CA VAL A 363 -14.35 -10.75 12.73
C VAL A 363 -13.73 -9.36 12.97
N GLN A 364 -12.53 -9.10 12.45
CA GLN A 364 -11.85 -7.81 12.62
C GLN A 364 -12.52 -6.62 11.90
N GLN A 365 -13.46 -6.83 10.98
CA GLN A 365 -14.22 -5.71 10.40
C GLN A 365 -15.02 -4.95 11.48
N GLY A 366 -15.53 -5.65 12.50
CA GLY A 366 -16.30 -5.05 13.60
C GLY A 366 -15.48 -4.20 14.56
N GLU A 367 -14.18 -4.50 14.71
CA GLU A 367 -13.26 -3.78 15.60
C GLU A 367 -12.82 -2.41 15.04
N ALA A 368 -12.91 -2.22 13.72
CA ALA A 368 -12.54 -0.98 13.03
C ALA A 368 -11.19 -0.41 13.49
N ARG A 369 -10.10 -1.21 13.41
CA ARG A 369 -8.77 -0.81 13.90
C ARG A 369 -8.40 0.60 13.50
N GLY A 370 -8.08 1.42 14.49
CA GLY A 370 -7.74 2.84 14.35
C GLY A 370 -8.94 3.77 14.14
N ASP A 371 -10.14 3.30 13.78
CA ASP A 371 -11.37 4.10 13.62
C ASP A 371 -11.14 5.46 12.91
N GLN A 372 -10.50 5.42 11.75
CA GLN A 372 -10.20 6.63 10.99
C GLN A 372 -11.44 7.12 10.22
N PRO A 373 -11.59 8.44 10.04
CA PRO A 373 -12.73 9.01 9.33
C PRO A 373 -12.78 8.59 7.86
N LEU A 374 -13.98 8.62 7.25
CA LEU A 374 -14.17 8.31 5.82
C LEU A 374 -13.30 9.16 4.88
N PHE A 375 -12.98 10.40 5.26
CA PHE A 375 -12.14 11.29 4.45
C PHE A 375 -10.62 11.08 4.67
N TYR A 376 -10.20 10.07 5.44
CA TYR A 376 -8.80 9.83 5.80
C TYR A 376 -7.85 9.84 4.58
N TYR A 377 -8.18 9.08 3.51
CA TYR A 377 -7.34 9.04 2.31
C TYR A 377 -7.35 10.35 1.51
N LEU A 378 -8.39 11.18 1.67
CA LEU A 378 -8.45 12.53 1.09
C LEU A 378 -7.57 13.53 1.84
N ILE A 379 -7.11 13.22 3.05
CA ILE A 379 -6.16 14.03 3.82
C ILE A 379 -4.73 13.58 3.54
N ILE A 380 -4.45 12.28 3.58
CA ILE A 380 -3.09 11.76 3.43
C ILE A 380 -2.61 11.84 1.96
N ALA A 381 -3.46 11.56 0.97
CA ALA A 381 -3.02 11.53 -0.43
C ALA A 381 -2.52 12.90 -0.95
N PRO A 382 -3.15 14.05 -0.65
CA PRO A 382 -2.58 15.35 -1.01
C PRO A 382 -1.24 15.70 -0.34
N ILE A 383 -0.90 15.08 0.80
CA ILE A 383 0.38 15.33 1.48
C ILE A 383 1.53 14.63 0.76
N TYR A 384 1.31 13.40 0.29
CA TYR A 384 2.37 12.54 -0.25
C TYR A 384 2.26 12.33 -1.77
N GLU A 385 1.05 12.15 -2.27
CA GLU A 385 0.76 11.67 -3.63
C GLU A 385 0.02 12.72 -4.46
N TYR A 386 0.28 14.01 -4.20
CA TYR A 386 -0.37 15.13 -4.90
C TYR A 386 -0.17 15.10 -6.41
N LEU A 387 0.98 14.66 -6.92
CA LEU A 387 1.22 14.54 -8.36
C LEU A 387 0.26 13.51 -8.98
N PRO A 388 0.32 12.20 -8.64
CA PRO A 388 -0.59 11.21 -9.20
C PRO A 388 -2.06 11.49 -8.85
N LEU A 389 -2.37 12.10 -7.71
CA LEU A 389 -3.73 12.51 -7.36
C LEU A 389 -4.28 13.54 -8.36
N LEU A 390 -3.59 14.67 -8.56
CA LEU A 390 -4.03 15.72 -9.48
C LEU A 390 -4.10 15.23 -10.93
N THR A 391 -3.09 14.47 -11.36
CA THR A 391 -3.02 13.96 -12.73
C THR A 391 -4.06 12.87 -13.00
N SER A 392 -4.37 12.02 -12.02
CA SER A 392 -5.39 10.98 -12.19
C SER A 392 -6.80 11.56 -12.30
N ILE A 393 -7.14 12.62 -11.54
CA ILE A 393 -8.43 13.32 -11.66
C ILE A 393 -8.62 13.85 -13.10
N LEU A 394 -7.60 14.50 -13.67
CA LEU A 394 -7.63 14.98 -15.04
C LEU A 394 -7.69 13.83 -16.06
N ALA A 395 -6.94 12.74 -15.81
CA ALA A 395 -6.95 11.55 -16.64
C ALA A 395 -8.32 10.86 -16.68
N VAL A 396 -9.07 10.82 -15.56
CA VAL A 396 -10.43 10.29 -15.51
C VAL A 396 -11.33 11.06 -16.48
N ILE A 397 -11.34 12.40 -16.39
CA ILE A 397 -12.13 13.26 -17.28
C ILE A 397 -11.71 13.04 -18.74
N PHE A 398 -10.41 12.98 -19.00
CA PHE A 398 -9.86 12.79 -20.33
C PHE A 398 -10.29 11.46 -20.97
N TYR A 399 -10.15 10.33 -20.26
CA TYR A 399 -10.43 9.01 -20.81
C TYR A 399 -11.92 8.69 -20.90
N ILE A 400 -12.75 9.24 -20.01
CA ILE A 400 -14.21 9.17 -20.15
C ILE A 400 -14.65 9.87 -21.44
N ARG A 401 -14.12 11.08 -21.71
CA ARG A 401 -14.45 11.83 -22.94
C ARG A 401 -13.91 11.14 -24.20
N ARG A 402 -12.68 10.63 -24.17
CA ARG A 402 -12.04 9.96 -25.31
C ARG A 402 -12.60 8.55 -25.58
N ARG A 403 -13.31 7.95 -24.62
CA ARG A 403 -13.86 6.59 -24.69
C ARG A 403 -12.82 5.51 -25.04
N SER A 404 -11.57 5.69 -24.59
CA SER A 404 -10.51 4.70 -24.78
C SER A 404 -10.81 3.47 -23.92
N LYS A 405 -10.89 2.27 -24.53
CA LYS A 405 -11.21 1.04 -23.79
C LYS A 405 -10.21 0.78 -22.65
N PHE A 406 -8.90 0.92 -22.92
CA PHE A 406 -7.86 0.73 -21.91
C PHE A 406 -7.84 1.88 -20.89
N GLY A 407 -8.09 3.11 -21.34
CA GLY A 407 -8.22 4.25 -20.43
C GLY A 407 -9.36 4.07 -19.43
N ILE A 408 -10.54 3.63 -19.91
CA ILE A 408 -11.70 3.32 -19.06
C ILE A 408 -11.38 2.17 -18.09
N TYR A 409 -10.60 1.17 -18.51
CA TYR A 409 -10.16 0.10 -17.62
C TYR A 409 -9.31 0.61 -16.45
N LEU A 410 -8.32 1.47 -16.73
CA LEU A 410 -7.48 2.08 -15.69
C LEU A 410 -8.29 3.05 -14.81
N VAL A 411 -9.25 3.78 -15.38
CA VAL A 411 -10.19 4.62 -14.62
C VAL A 411 -11.03 3.78 -13.67
N TYR A 412 -11.58 2.65 -14.15
CA TYR A 412 -12.29 1.71 -13.31
C TYR A 412 -11.40 1.26 -12.14
N TRP A 413 -10.20 0.76 -12.43
CA TRP A 413 -9.27 0.28 -11.40
C TRP A 413 -8.94 1.36 -10.37
N CYS A 414 -8.69 2.60 -10.81
CA CYS A 414 -8.42 3.74 -9.93
C CYS A 414 -9.62 4.07 -9.02
N ILE A 415 -10.81 4.25 -9.60
CA ILE A 415 -11.99 4.66 -8.84
C ILE A 415 -12.46 3.54 -7.91
N SER A 416 -12.54 2.30 -8.42
CA SER A 416 -13.03 1.16 -7.63
C SER A 416 -12.11 0.87 -6.44
N THR A 417 -10.79 0.96 -6.63
CA THR A 417 -9.83 0.75 -5.55
C THR A 417 -9.93 1.85 -4.50
N PHE A 418 -10.01 3.11 -4.92
CA PHE A 418 -10.21 4.23 -4.00
C PHE A 418 -11.49 4.05 -3.16
N VAL A 419 -12.61 3.70 -3.79
CA VAL A 419 -13.90 3.48 -3.11
C VAL A 419 -13.82 2.31 -2.12
N VAL A 420 -13.31 1.16 -2.55
CA VAL A 420 -13.24 -0.05 -1.71
C VAL A 420 -12.40 0.20 -0.46
N TYR A 421 -11.21 0.80 -0.58
CA TYR A 421 -10.36 1.08 0.58
C TYR A 421 -10.91 2.22 1.46
N THR A 422 -11.70 3.15 0.89
CA THR A 422 -12.36 4.21 1.67
C THR A 422 -13.54 3.67 2.50
N ILE A 423 -14.24 2.66 2.00
CA ILE A 423 -15.37 2.02 2.69
C ILE A 423 -14.90 0.96 3.69
N ALA A 424 -13.75 0.30 3.43
CA ALA A 424 -13.18 -0.68 4.33
C ALA A 424 -13.04 -0.14 5.76
N SER A 425 -13.38 -0.97 6.75
CA SER A 425 -13.39 -0.59 8.16
C SER A 425 -11.99 -0.15 8.61
N GLU A 426 -10.97 -1.00 8.37
CA GLU A 426 -9.57 -0.66 8.58
C GLU A 426 -9.07 0.38 7.56
N LYS A 427 -8.54 1.49 8.08
CA LYS A 427 -7.93 2.56 7.29
C LYS A 427 -6.61 2.94 7.92
N MET A 428 -5.53 2.76 7.17
CA MET A 428 -4.17 2.87 7.68
C MET A 428 -3.22 3.40 6.60
N PRO A 429 -2.10 4.05 6.96
CA PRO A 429 -1.20 4.64 5.97
C PRO A 429 -0.67 3.64 4.94
N TRP A 430 -0.38 2.39 5.32
CA TRP A 430 0.16 1.38 4.40
C TRP A 430 -0.81 1.00 3.28
N LEU A 431 -2.12 1.12 3.51
CA LEU A 431 -3.12 0.82 2.49
C LEU A 431 -3.14 1.87 1.37
N LEU A 432 -2.53 3.05 1.59
CA LEU A 432 -2.32 4.07 0.57
C LEU A 432 -1.55 3.53 -0.64
N VAL A 433 -0.68 2.53 -0.46
CA VAL A 433 0.02 1.82 -1.55
C VAL A 433 -0.96 1.30 -2.61
N ASN A 434 -2.05 0.66 -2.17
CA ASN A 434 -3.05 0.06 -3.05
C ASN A 434 -3.86 1.14 -3.80
N ILE A 435 -4.09 2.29 -3.18
CA ILE A 435 -4.80 3.43 -3.79
C ILE A 435 -3.89 4.18 -4.78
N THR A 436 -2.63 4.36 -4.42
CA THR A 436 -1.66 5.17 -5.18
C THR A 436 -1.21 4.46 -6.46
N LEU A 437 -1.03 3.14 -6.40
CA LEU A 437 -0.62 2.33 -7.54
C LEU A 437 -1.47 2.57 -8.81
N PRO A 438 -2.82 2.41 -8.79
CA PRO A 438 -3.63 2.70 -9.96
C PRO A 438 -3.61 4.19 -10.37
N MET A 439 -3.54 5.12 -9.41
CA MET A 439 -3.40 6.55 -9.72
C MET A 439 -2.13 6.82 -10.52
N ILE A 440 -1.00 6.22 -10.14
CA ILE A 440 0.27 6.35 -10.85
C ILE A 440 0.20 5.75 -12.26
N VAL A 441 -0.37 4.55 -12.40
CA VAL A 441 -0.46 3.89 -13.72
C VAL A 441 -1.36 4.69 -14.67
N LEU A 442 -2.51 5.16 -14.19
CA LEU A 442 -3.42 6.02 -14.94
C LEU A 442 -2.76 7.35 -15.32
N SER A 443 -2.02 7.95 -14.38
CA SER A 443 -1.30 9.21 -14.57
C SER A 443 -0.17 9.08 -15.59
N GLY A 444 0.64 8.03 -15.50
CA GLY A 444 1.72 7.79 -16.45
C GLY A 444 1.18 7.57 -17.86
N ARG A 445 0.09 6.80 -18.02
CA ARG A 445 -0.59 6.63 -19.30
C ARG A 445 -1.13 7.96 -19.86
N PHE A 446 -1.71 8.81 -19.00
CA PHE A 446 -2.22 10.12 -19.39
C PHE A 446 -1.11 11.11 -19.80
N ILE A 447 -0.08 11.27 -18.97
CA ILE A 447 1.06 12.15 -19.28
C ILE A 447 1.76 11.64 -20.55
N GLY A 448 1.90 10.32 -20.72
CA GLY A 448 2.45 9.74 -21.94
C GLY A 448 1.62 10.05 -23.18
N ASP A 449 0.29 10.04 -23.09
CA ASP A 449 -0.57 10.48 -24.18
C ASP A 449 -0.41 11.97 -24.50
N LEU A 450 -0.22 12.83 -23.49
CA LEU A 450 0.05 14.27 -23.68
C LEU A 450 1.44 14.53 -24.27
N VAL A 451 2.47 13.80 -23.85
CA VAL A 451 3.83 13.90 -24.42
C VAL A 451 3.81 13.61 -25.93
N ASN A 452 2.94 12.69 -26.36
CA ASN A 452 2.79 12.35 -27.79
C ASN A 452 2.01 13.39 -28.60
N THR A 453 1.31 14.35 -27.98
CA THR A 453 0.67 15.46 -28.71
C THR A 453 1.60 16.64 -28.93
N VAL A 454 2.73 16.71 -28.20
CA VAL A 454 3.70 17.81 -28.29
C VAL A 454 4.63 17.64 -29.50
N ASN A 455 4.82 18.71 -30.25
CA ASN A 455 5.83 18.74 -31.31
C ASN A 455 7.22 19.09 -30.75
N TRP A 456 7.96 18.06 -30.34
CA TRP A 456 9.28 18.17 -29.71
C TRP A 456 10.33 18.94 -30.54
N SER A 457 10.18 19.04 -31.86
CA SER A 457 11.12 19.80 -32.71
C SER A 457 11.08 21.31 -32.46
N LYS A 458 9.98 21.83 -31.87
CA LYS A 458 9.76 23.26 -31.64
C LYS A 458 9.86 23.65 -30.16
N VAL A 459 10.10 22.70 -29.25
CA VAL A 459 10.06 22.93 -27.79
C VAL A 459 11.15 23.90 -27.32
N LEU A 460 12.26 24.01 -28.05
CA LEU A 460 13.33 24.96 -27.75
C LEU A 460 13.04 26.39 -28.22
N GLN A 461 11.89 26.65 -28.86
CA GLN A 461 11.46 28.01 -29.18
C GLN A 461 11.07 28.74 -27.89
N LEU A 462 11.42 30.03 -27.78
CA LEU A 462 11.24 30.82 -26.57
C LEU A 462 9.80 30.79 -26.05
N ASP A 463 8.81 30.87 -26.94
CA ASP A 463 7.38 30.82 -26.61
C ASP A 463 6.95 29.49 -25.96
N GLN A 464 7.50 28.37 -26.43
CA GLN A 464 7.23 27.04 -25.86
C GLN A 464 7.93 26.86 -24.51
N ILE A 465 9.16 27.36 -24.37
CA ILE A 465 9.88 27.39 -23.09
C ILE A 465 9.07 28.19 -22.06
N PHE A 466 8.60 29.39 -22.40
CA PHE A 466 7.74 30.17 -21.52
C PHE A 466 6.48 29.40 -21.13
N THR A 467 5.85 28.69 -22.06
CA THR A 467 4.64 27.89 -21.79
C THR A 467 4.88 26.81 -20.74
N VAL A 468 6.02 26.10 -20.82
CA VAL A 468 6.41 25.09 -19.83
C VAL A 468 6.66 25.72 -18.45
N LEU A 469 7.20 26.94 -18.39
CA LEU A 469 7.56 27.60 -17.13
C LEU A 469 6.38 28.28 -16.40
N ILE A 470 5.29 28.62 -17.10
CA ILE A 470 4.14 29.30 -16.49
C ILE A 470 3.56 28.52 -15.30
N GLY A 471 3.36 27.21 -15.46
CA GLY A 471 2.83 26.35 -14.41
C GLY A 471 3.69 26.35 -13.13
N PRO A 472 4.98 25.98 -13.23
CA PRO A 472 5.93 26.06 -12.12
C PRO A 472 6.01 27.44 -11.47
N LEU A 473 6.14 28.51 -12.27
CA LEU A 473 6.20 29.88 -11.76
C LEU A 473 4.92 30.27 -11.01
N ALA A 474 3.76 29.84 -11.50
CA ALA A 474 2.49 30.07 -10.81
C ALA A 474 2.44 29.41 -9.43
N MET A 475 2.92 28.18 -9.33
CA MET A 475 2.94 27.42 -8.08
C MET A 475 3.95 27.99 -7.08
N ILE A 476 5.13 28.41 -7.55
CA ILE A 476 6.14 29.09 -6.72
C ILE A 476 5.58 30.41 -6.20
N ALA A 477 5.01 31.24 -7.08
CA ALA A 477 4.48 32.53 -6.70
C ALA A 477 3.31 32.39 -5.71
N PHE A 478 2.42 31.41 -5.92
CA PHE A 478 1.38 31.06 -4.94
C PHE A 478 1.96 30.66 -3.58
N GLY A 479 2.97 29.78 -3.56
CA GLY A 479 3.64 29.36 -2.32
C GLY A 479 4.29 30.53 -1.57
N VAL A 480 5.01 31.41 -2.27
CA VAL A 480 5.61 32.62 -1.68
C VAL A 480 4.56 33.55 -1.10
N VAL A 481 3.49 33.79 -1.85
CA VAL A 481 2.34 34.59 -1.40
C VAL A 481 1.76 34.00 -0.11
N VAL A 482 1.38 32.72 -0.12
CA VAL A 482 0.78 32.07 1.04
C VAL A 482 1.70 32.08 2.27
N LEU A 483 3.01 31.92 2.09
CA LEU A 483 3.97 31.88 3.18
C LEU A 483 4.27 33.25 3.80
N THR A 484 4.21 34.33 3.02
CA THR A 484 4.65 35.68 3.44
C THR A 484 3.49 36.59 3.85
N LEU A 485 2.31 36.46 3.21
CA LEU A 485 1.19 37.37 3.41
C LEU A 485 0.74 37.57 4.86
N PRO A 486 0.61 36.53 5.70
CA PRO A 486 0.08 36.70 7.05
C PRO A 486 0.95 37.57 7.96
N ASP A 487 2.22 37.77 7.59
CA ASP A 487 3.20 38.54 8.34
C ASP A 487 3.25 40.03 7.91
N PHE A 488 2.52 40.42 6.85
CA PHE A 488 2.44 41.81 6.36
C PHE A 488 1.28 42.61 6.97
N LYS A 489 1.43 43.94 7.01
CA LYS A 489 0.34 44.86 7.40
C LYS A 489 -0.87 44.71 6.45
N PRO A 490 -2.12 44.82 6.97
CA PRO A 490 -3.35 44.48 6.23
C PRO A 490 -3.49 45.19 4.88
N ASP A 491 -3.10 46.46 4.80
CA ASP A 491 -3.37 47.32 3.64
C ASP A 491 -2.53 46.98 2.40
N ILE A 492 -1.31 46.44 2.59
CA ILE A 492 -0.38 46.09 1.49
C ILE A 492 -0.51 44.60 1.13
N ALA A 493 -0.87 43.76 2.09
CA ALA A 493 -1.01 42.32 1.93
C ALA A 493 -2.08 41.92 0.88
N MET A 494 -3.12 42.74 0.67
CA MET A 494 -4.15 42.42 -0.34
C MET A 494 -3.70 42.65 -1.80
N LEU A 495 -2.67 43.47 -2.05
CA LEU A 495 -2.26 43.85 -3.40
C LEU A 495 -1.30 42.85 -4.06
N ILE A 496 -0.40 42.25 -3.28
CA ILE A 496 0.61 41.30 -3.77
C ILE A 496 0.00 40.03 -4.41
N PRO A 497 -1.00 39.36 -3.80
CA PRO A 497 -1.60 38.15 -4.36
C PRO A 497 -2.38 38.44 -5.63
N VAL A 498 -3.08 39.57 -5.65
CA VAL A 498 -3.84 40.05 -6.81
C VAL A 498 -2.89 40.36 -7.96
N ALA A 499 -1.76 41.02 -7.70
CA ALA A 499 -0.75 41.31 -8.72
C ALA A 499 -0.11 40.03 -9.29
N VAL A 500 0.24 39.06 -8.43
CA VAL A 500 0.78 37.76 -8.84
C VAL A 500 -0.23 36.96 -9.66
N VAL A 501 -1.47 36.83 -9.17
CA VAL A 501 -2.54 36.12 -9.89
C VAL A 501 -2.84 36.81 -11.22
N ALA A 502 -2.96 38.14 -11.24
CA ALA A 502 -3.17 38.90 -12.46
C ALA A 502 -2.04 38.72 -13.47
N PHE A 503 -0.77 38.70 -13.03
CA PHE A 503 0.38 38.44 -13.89
C PHE A 503 0.37 37.02 -14.48
N LEU A 504 0.02 36.02 -13.68
CA LEU A 504 -0.06 34.62 -14.14
C LEU A 504 -1.25 34.38 -15.08
N VAL A 505 -2.40 35.00 -14.78
CA VAL A 505 -3.58 34.99 -15.67
C VAL A 505 -3.25 35.70 -16.98
N TYR A 506 -2.53 36.81 -16.94
CA TYR A 506 -2.07 37.53 -18.13
C TYR A 506 -1.10 36.69 -18.96
N LEU A 507 -0.12 36.02 -18.34
CA LEU A 507 0.78 35.09 -19.02
C LEU A 507 0.03 33.91 -19.67
N CYS A 508 -0.92 33.31 -18.95
CA CYS A 508 -1.76 32.24 -19.47
C CYS A 508 -2.63 32.72 -20.65
N PHE A 509 -3.24 33.90 -20.52
CA PHE A 509 -4.00 34.55 -21.59
C PHE A 509 -3.13 34.82 -22.82
N LEU A 510 -1.91 35.33 -22.64
CA LEU A 510 -0.98 35.56 -23.76
C LEU A 510 -0.61 34.27 -24.49
N VAL A 511 -0.42 33.16 -23.77
CA VAL A 511 -0.16 31.84 -24.36
C VAL A 511 -1.38 31.33 -25.13
N LEU A 512 -2.57 31.41 -24.54
CA LEU A 512 -3.81 30.99 -25.21
C LEU A 512 -4.12 31.83 -26.45
N ARG A 513 -3.86 33.15 -26.39
CA ARG A 513 -4.09 34.08 -27.50
C ARG A 513 -3.09 33.92 -28.64
N ARG A 514 -1.82 33.58 -28.36
CA ARG A 514 -0.79 33.35 -29.38
C ARG A 514 -0.87 31.95 -30.01
N SER A 515 -1.54 31.01 -29.36
CA SER A 515 -1.71 29.66 -29.87
C SER A 515 -2.77 29.62 -30.98
N LYS A 516 -2.37 29.17 -32.19
CA LYS A 516 -3.34 28.83 -33.25
C LYS A 516 -4.25 27.69 -32.78
N PRO A 517 -5.49 27.56 -33.30
CA PRO A 517 -6.41 26.47 -32.94
C PRO A 517 -5.78 25.08 -33.06
N GLU A 518 -4.93 24.88 -34.07
CA GLU A 518 -4.18 23.65 -34.33
C GLU A 518 -3.10 23.35 -33.26
N THR A 519 -2.62 24.36 -32.55
CA THR A 519 -1.53 24.25 -31.55
C THR A 519 -2.00 24.34 -30.09
N ILE A 520 -3.25 24.74 -29.83
CA ILE A 520 -3.78 24.89 -28.45
C ILE A 520 -3.60 23.61 -27.62
N GLN A 521 -3.83 22.43 -28.22
CA GLN A 521 -3.65 21.16 -27.50
C GLN A 521 -2.18 20.92 -27.11
N SER A 522 -1.23 21.31 -27.95
CA SER A 522 0.20 21.21 -27.64
C SER A 522 0.60 22.21 -26.56
N SER A 523 0.09 23.44 -26.58
CA SER A 523 0.38 24.46 -25.56
C SER A 523 -0.18 24.05 -24.19
N LEU A 524 -1.40 23.51 -24.14
CA LEU A 524 -2.00 22.98 -22.91
C LEU A 524 -1.23 21.76 -22.39
N ALA A 525 -0.78 20.87 -23.27
CA ALA A 525 0.06 19.74 -22.90
C ALA A 525 1.41 20.21 -22.32
N LEU A 526 2.06 21.20 -22.93
CA LEU A 526 3.32 21.78 -22.44
C LEU A 526 3.17 22.44 -21.07
N LEU A 527 2.11 23.23 -20.87
CA LEU A 527 1.79 23.84 -19.58
C LEU A 527 1.65 22.77 -18.49
N PHE A 528 0.88 21.72 -18.80
CA PHE A 528 0.66 20.61 -17.87
C PHE A 528 1.94 19.82 -17.58
N ILE A 529 2.72 19.49 -18.61
CA ILE A 529 4.01 18.79 -18.46
C ILE A 529 4.95 19.62 -17.59
N GLY A 530 5.03 20.94 -17.80
CA GLY A 530 5.81 21.85 -16.96
C GLY A 530 5.40 21.79 -15.49
N SER A 531 4.11 21.91 -15.19
CA SER A 531 3.59 21.76 -13.82
C SER A 531 3.90 20.38 -13.23
N ALA A 532 3.73 19.31 -14.00
CA ALA A 532 4.00 17.94 -13.56
C ALA A 532 5.48 17.71 -13.27
N LEU A 533 6.40 18.32 -14.03
CA LEU A 533 7.85 18.29 -13.78
C LEU A 533 8.23 19.05 -12.50
N PHE A 534 7.62 20.20 -12.22
CA PHE A 534 7.86 20.90 -10.96
C PHE A 534 7.34 20.08 -9.77
N LEU A 535 6.14 19.53 -9.89
CA LEU A 535 5.57 18.65 -8.88
C LEU A 535 6.41 17.39 -8.66
N SER A 536 7.02 16.81 -9.69
CA SER A 536 7.87 15.62 -9.53
C SER A 536 9.15 15.92 -8.73
N ILE A 537 9.73 17.13 -8.87
CA ILE A 537 10.85 17.59 -8.03
C ILE A 537 10.41 17.64 -6.56
N LEU A 538 9.25 18.24 -6.29
CA LEU A 538 8.70 18.26 -4.93
C LEU A 538 8.42 16.83 -4.44
N THR A 539 7.94 15.94 -5.31
CA THR A 539 7.64 14.54 -4.96
C THR A 539 8.90 13.81 -4.52
N VAL A 540 10.01 13.96 -5.26
CA VAL A 540 11.32 13.43 -4.86
C VAL A 540 11.72 13.96 -3.48
N ARG A 541 11.56 15.27 -3.25
CA ARG A 541 11.86 15.89 -1.96
C ARG A 541 11.00 15.31 -0.82
N THR A 542 9.70 15.11 -1.05
CA THR A 542 8.78 14.49 -0.09
C THR A 542 9.15 13.04 0.19
N SER A 543 9.54 12.29 -0.84
CA SER A 543 10.01 10.90 -0.73
C SER A 543 11.26 10.78 0.11
N ILE A 544 12.25 11.66 -0.12
CA ILE A 544 13.48 11.68 0.66
C ILE A 544 13.17 11.98 2.13
N LYS A 545 12.40 13.05 2.39
CA LYS A 545 12.07 13.47 3.74
C LYS A 545 11.34 12.37 4.52
N ALA A 546 10.33 11.76 3.92
CA ALA A 546 9.54 10.75 4.61
C ALA A 546 10.27 9.40 4.76
N SER A 547 11.12 9.02 3.79
CA SER A 547 11.74 7.68 3.78
C SER A 547 13.11 7.60 4.45
N PHE A 548 13.80 8.74 4.62
CA PHE A 548 15.15 8.80 5.19
C PHE A 548 15.23 9.72 6.40
N ASN A 549 14.76 10.97 6.30
CA ASN A 549 14.89 11.93 7.40
C ASN A 549 13.92 11.61 8.56
N ASN A 550 12.67 11.29 8.23
CA ASN A 550 11.58 11.11 9.19
C ASN A 550 11.00 9.69 9.15
N SER A 551 11.84 8.70 8.85
CA SER A 551 11.36 7.34 8.52
C SER A 551 10.63 6.62 9.67
N ASP A 552 10.94 6.99 10.91
CA ASP A 552 10.28 6.55 12.13
C ASP A 552 9.78 7.71 12.99
N ILE A 553 9.76 8.94 12.46
CA ILE A 553 9.37 10.14 13.20
C ILE A 553 7.92 10.53 12.86
N PRO A 554 7.00 10.54 13.85
CA PRO A 554 5.58 10.86 13.64
C PRO A 554 5.29 12.36 13.45
N VAL A 555 6.22 13.09 12.83
CA VAL A 555 5.91 14.34 12.10
C VAL A 555 5.35 14.04 10.71
N GLU A 556 5.59 12.83 10.19
CA GLU A 556 4.98 12.32 8.97
C GLU A 556 3.69 11.56 9.33
N MET A 557 2.55 11.98 8.80
CA MET A 557 1.29 11.23 8.89
C MET A 557 1.37 9.77 8.36
N MET A 558 2.40 9.41 7.55
CA MET A 558 2.65 8.00 7.17
C MET A 558 3.10 7.13 8.35
N VAL A 559 3.67 7.76 9.38
CA VAL A 559 4.06 7.15 10.65
C VAL A 559 2.89 7.35 11.62
N TYR A 560 1.85 6.50 11.51
CA TYR A 560 0.69 6.61 12.42
C TYR A 560 1.10 6.30 13.86
N THR A 561 1.72 5.14 14.10
CA THR A 561 2.34 4.69 15.34
C THR A 561 3.60 3.93 14.96
N GLN A 562 4.67 4.13 15.72
CA GLN A 562 5.97 3.53 15.43
C GLN A 562 6.80 3.34 16.69
N THR A 563 7.78 2.46 16.64
CA THR A 563 8.83 2.34 17.65
C THR A 563 9.77 3.56 17.54
N SER A 564 10.12 4.18 18.66
CA SER A 564 11.07 5.29 18.69
C SER A 564 12.47 4.86 18.19
N PRO A 565 13.20 5.72 17.46
CA PRO A 565 14.62 5.51 17.15
C PRO A 565 15.47 5.35 18.42
N ASP A 566 14.99 5.88 19.56
CA ASP A 566 15.64 5.77 20.87
C ASP A 566 15.79 4.32 21.33
N ILE A 567 14.92 3.40 20.89
CA ILE A 567 15.05 1.97 21.19
C ILE A 567 16.37 1.40 20.67
N LYS A 568 16.83 1.84 19.49
CA LYS A 568 18.14 1.41 18.97
C LYS A 568 19.30 2.00 19.77
N LEU A 569 19.14 3.21 20.29
CA LEU A 569 20.15 3.82 21.18
C LEU A 569 20.21 3.09 22.52
N THR A 570 19.05 2.74 23.09
CA THR A 570 18.94 1.91 24.29
C THR A 570 19.55 0.53 24.06
N MET A 571 19.28 -0.11 22.92
CA MET A 571 19.89 -1.40 22.59
C MET A 571 21.43 -1.31 22.51
N LYS A 572 21.97 -0.26 21.87
CA LYS A 572 23.43 -0.02 21.87
C LYS A 572 24.00 0.16 23.29
N SER A 573 23.24 0.75 24.20
CA SER A 573 23.63 0.85 25.61
C SER A 573 23.63 -0.51 26.30
N ILE A 574 22.63 -1.36 26.03
CA ILE A 574 22.56 -2.74 26.54
C ILE A 574 23.74 -3.56 26.01
N ASP A 575 24.03 -3.48 24.70
CA ASP A 575 25.19 -4.13 24.09
C ASP A 575 26.51 -3.68 24.74
N HIS A 576 26.62 -2.39 25.08
CA HIS A 576 27.80 -1.85 25.76
C HIS A 576 28.00 -2.45 27.16
N ILE A 577 26.92 -2.54 27.96
CA ILE A 577 26.95 -3.16 29.29
C ILE A 577 27.33 -4.64 29.17
N ALA A 578 26.72 -5.36 28.22
CA ALA A 578 27.04 -6.77 27.98
C ALA A 578 28.51 -6.96 27.59
N HIS A 579 29.07 -6.08 26.76
CA HIS A 579 30.50 -6.11 26.41
C HIS A 579 31.43 -5.83 27.59
N GLN A 580 31.02 -5.04 28.59
CA GLN A 580 31.82 -4.78 29.79
C GLN A 580 31.88 -6.00 30.72
N MET A 581 30.84 -6.83 30.77
CA MET A 581 30.79 -8.07 31.56
C MET A 581 31.71 -9.18 31.02
N GLY A 582 32.17 -9.05 29.77
CA GLY A 582 33.11 -9.98 29.12
C GLY A 582 32.44 -11.02 28.23
N ALA A 583 33.23 -11.75 27.43
CA ALA A 583 32.71 -12.58 26.33
C ALA A 583 31.91 -13.83 26.76
N THR A 584 31.98 -14.21 28.04
CA THR A 584 31.33 -15.42 28.59
C THR A 584 30.18 -15.11 29.55
N GLN A 585 29.87 -13.82 29.79
CA GLN A 585 28.79 -13.39 30.68
C GLN A 585 27.84 -12.48 29.90
N GLN A 586 26.54 -12.68 30.07
CA GLN A 586 25.50 -11.82 29.53
C GLN A 586 24.67 -11.27 30.71
N PRO A 587 24.18 -10.03 30.61
CA PRO A 587 23.29 -9.50 31.62
C PRO A 587 21.95 -10.24 31.58
N ASP A 588 21.38 -10.50 32.75
CA ASP A 588 20.01 -10.90 32.94
C ASP A 588 19.10 -9.68 32.70
N ILE A 589 18.22 -9.78 31.70
CA ILE A 589 17.38 -8.67 31.24
C ILE A 589 15.91 -8.97 31.58
N THR A 590 15.21 -7.97 32.13
CA THR A 590 13.78 -8.06 32.37
C THR A 590 13.01 -6.96 31.63
N ILE A 591 12.03 -7.35 30.83
CA ILE A 591 11.18 -6.43 30.06
C ILE A 591 9.73 -6.55 30.53
N ASP A 592 9.18 -5.48 31.10
CA ASP A 592 7.76 -5.41 31.46
C ASP A 592 6.88 -5.44 30.20
N GLN A 593 6.12 -6.52 30.02
CA GLN A 593 5.23 -6.73 28.86
C GLN A 593 3.91 -5.94 28.94
N THR A 594 3.68 -5.14 29.99
CA THR A 594 2.44 -4.37 30.14
C THR A 594 2.09 -3.63 28.85
N SER A 595 0.83 -3.73 28.43
CA SER A 595 0.33 -3.14 27.17
C SER A 595 1.04 -3.65 25.88
N GLY A 596 1.63 -4.84 25.89
CA GLY A 596 2.28 -5.43 24.71
C GLY A 596 3.67 -4.87 24.41
N PHE A 597 4.38 -4.39 25.45
CA PHE A 597 5.74 -3.86 25.34
C PHE A 597 6.81 -4.90 24.97
N THR A 598 6.45 -6.17 24.85
CA THR A 598 7.31 -7.28 24.39
C THR A 598 7.99 -7.00 23.04
N TRP A 599 7.33 -6.25 22.18
CA TRP A 599 7.79 -5.91 20.83
C TRP A 599 8.19 -4.42 20.77
N PRO A 600 9.40 -4.09 20.28
CA PRO A 600 10.27 -4.93 19.44
C PRO A 600 11.38 -5.69 20.19
N TRP A 601 11.43 -5.67 21.52
CA TRP A 601 12.52 -6.26 22.31
C TRP A 601 12.78 -7.74 22.01
N THR A 602 11.73 -8.52 21.77
CA THR A 602 11.87 -9.94 21.38
C THR A 602 12.76 -10.14 20.15
N TRP A 603 12.71 -9.21 19.18
CA TRP A 603 13.60 -9.24 18.03
C TRP A 603 15.02 -8.83 18.41
N TYR A 604 15.20 -7.71 19.11
CA TYR A 604 16.54 -7.19 19.39
C TYR A 604 17.32 -8.04 20.41
N LEU A 605 16.63 -8.63 21.38
CA LEU A 605 17.20 -9.45 22.43
C LEU A 605 17.22 -10.96 22.09
N ARG A 606 16.88 -11.35 20.85
CA ARG A 606 16.75 -12.77 20.43
C ARG A 606 18.02 -13.63 20.63
N ASN A 607 19.19 -12.99 20.75
CA ASN A 607 20.48 -13.65 20.92
C ASN A 607 20.96 -13.66 22.39
N TYR A 608 20.17 -13.11 23.31
CA TYR A 608 20.44 -13.14 24.75
C TYR A 608 19.81 -14.39 25.36
N GLU A 609 20.54 -15.08 26.23
CA GLU A 609 20.10 -16.35 26.82
C GLU A 609 19.11 -16.14 27.98
N THR A 610 19.28 -15.08 28.77
CA THR A 610 18.51 -14.80 29.99
C THR A 610 17.68 -13.53 29.86
N VAL A 611 16.53 -13.63 29.18
CA VAL A 611 15.58 -12.53 29.04
C VAL A 611 14.20 -12.93 29.53
N ASP A 612 13.77 -12.28 30.60
CA ASP A 612 12.45 -12.47 31.18
C ASP A 612 11.49 -11.37 30.74
N TYR A 613 10.25 -11.77 30.49
CA TYR A 613 9.20 -10.88 30.05
C TYR A 613 7.99 -10.96 30.99
N PRO A 614 8.06 -10.47 32.24
CA PRO A 614 6.91 -10.49 33.15
C PRO A 614 5.85 -9.45 32.76
N VAL A 615 4.62 -9.64 33.25
CA VAL A 615 3.60 -8.59 33.25
C VAL A 615 3.54 -8.02 34.67
N PHE A 616 3.97 -6.76 34.84
CA PHE A 616 3.86 -6.09 36.13
C PHE A 616 2.46 -5.51 36.34
N SER A 617 1.93 -5.71 37.54
CA SER A 617 0.61 -5.22 37.95
C SER A 617 0.58 -4.93 39.45
N SER A 618 -0.55 -4.45 39.97
CA SER A 618 -0.75 -4.29 41.42
C SER A 618 -0.54 -5.61 42.18
N ASP A 619 -0.94 -6.73 41.56
CA ASP A 619 -0.94 -8.05 42.18
C ASP A 619 0.38 -8.81 41.94
N ASN A 620 1.12 -8.41 40.89
CA ASN A 620 2.42 -8.95 40.51
C ASN A 620 3.44 -7.81 40.45
N SER A 621 3.83 -7.34 41.65
CA SER A 621 4.71 -6.18 41.80
C SER A 621 6.15 -6.49 41.40
N PRO A 622 6.90 -5.50 40.89
CA PRO A 622 8.34 -5.64 40.67
C PRO A 622 9.01 -5.96 42.03
N THR A 623 9.64 -7.13 42.13
CA THR A 623 10.41 -7.53 43.32
C THR A 623 11.90 -7.48 43.00
N THR A 624 12.77 -7.55 44.01
CA THR A 624 14.22 -7.63 43.81
C THR A 624 14.55 -8.79 42.88
N THR A 625 14.95 -8.47 41.65
CA THR A 625 15.34 -9.45 40.64
C THR A 625 16.87 -9.57 40.61
N HIS A 626 17.35 -10.74 40.19
CA HIS A 626 18.77 -10.93 39.87
C HIS A 626 19.22 -10.07 38.67
N SER A 627 18.26 -9.67 37.82
CA SER A 627 18.47 -8.86 36.61
C SER A 627 19.36 -7.65 36.81
N GLU A 628 20.34 -7.45 35.94
CA GLU A 628 21.15 -6.23 35.92
C GLU A 628 20.48 -5.10 35.12
N ILE A 629 19.58 -5.44 34.20
CA ILE A 629 18.87 -4.49 33.34
C ILE A 629 17.37 -4.74 33.41
N ILE A 630 16.61 -3.70 33.75
CA ILE A 630 15.14 -3.77 33.80
C ILE A 630 14.54 -2.63 32.99
N LEU A 631 13.60 -2.95 32.12
CA LEU A 631 12.85 -2.00 31.31
C LEU A 631 11.38 -2.07 31.71
N VAL A 632 10.90 -1.01 32.36
CA VAL A 632 9.57 -0.97 32.98
C VAL A 632 8.64 -0.07 32.17
N HIS A 633 7.39 -0.49 32.00
CA HIS A 633 6.36 0.34 31.41
C HIS A 633 6.06 1.58 32.28
N SER A 634 5.86 2.75 31.68
CA SER A 634 5.53 4.00 32.40
C SER A 634 4.42 3.89 33.47
N ARG A 635 3.34 3.15 33.20
CA ARG A 635 2.28 2.81 34.19
C ARG A 635 2.80 2.22 35.51
N ASN A 636 3.88 1.46 35.48
CA ASN A 636 4.44 0.75 36.64
C ASN A 636 5.66 1.48 37.25
N LYS A 637 5.97 2.69 36.78
CA LYS A 637 7.14 3.48 37.21
C LYS A 637 7.17 3.70 38.72
N GLU A 638 6.07 4.18 39.31
CA GLU A 638 6.07 4.58 40.73
C GLU A 638 6.34 3.38 41.65
N ALA A 639 5.73 2.23 41.35
CA ALA A 639 5.98 0.99 42.08
C ALA A 639 7.43 0.51 41.89
N SER A 640 7.96 0.63 40.67
CA SER A 640 9.31 0.20 40.31
C SER A 640 10.39 1.09 40.91
N ASP A 641 10.20 2.41 40.94
CA ASP A 641 11.13 3.34 41.60
C ASP A 641 11.25 3.02 43.09
N LYS A 642 10.13 2.67 43.75
CA LYS A 642 10.13 2.24 45.16
C LYS A 642 10.91 0.93 45.32
N ALA A 643 10.64 -0.05 44.47
CA ALA A 643 11.25 -1.39 44.53
C ALA A 643 12.77 -1.37 44.23
N PHE A 644 13.21 -0.57 43.27
CA PHE A 644 14.57 -0.59 42.72
C PHE A 644 15.49 0.51 43.26
N SER A 645 14.96 1.44 44.08
CA SER A 645 15.71 2.59 44.64
C SER A 645 17.01 2.27 45.37
N ARG A 646 17.18 1.03 45.89
CA ARG A 646 18.38 0.63 46.64
C ARG A 646 19.47 0.04 45.76
N ASP A 647 19.07 -0.69 44.72
CA ASP A 647 19.97 -1.56 43.96
C ASP A 647 20.30 -1.00 42.57
N PHE A 648 19.54 -0.01 42.09
CA PHE A 648 19.66 0.56 40.75
C PHE A 648 19.93 2.07 40.80
N LEU A 649 20.57 2.56 39.74
CA LEU A 649 20.72 3.99 39.48
C LEU A 649 19.35 4.64 39.17
N PRO A 650 19.24 5.98 39.25
CA PRO A 650 18.03 6.69 38.87
C PRO A 650 17.54 6.30 37.46
N SER A 651 16.24 6.03 37.35
CA SER A 651 15.67 5.52 36.11
C SER A 651 15.74 6.55 34.97
N ILE A 652 15.98 6.03 33.77
CA ILE A 652 16.09 6.84 32.55
C ILE A 652 14.82 6.66 31.74
N ARG A 653 14.18 7.76 31.38
CA ARG A 653 13.01 7.73 30.50
C ARG A 653 13.44 7.37 29.08
N VAL A 654 12.88 6.29 28.55
CA VAL A 654 13.10 5.81 27.18
C VAL A 654 11.77 5.91 26.42
N PRO A 655 11.62 6.84 25.48
CA PRO A 655 10.46 6.86 24.59
C PRO A 655 10.39 5.54 23.81
N HIS A 656 9.29 4.80 23.94
CA HIS A 656 9.19 3.45 23.38
C HIS A 656 8.38 3.43 22.10
N ARG A 657 7.11 3.83 22.17
CA ARG A 657 6.22 4.02 21.03
C ARG A 657 5.84 5.48 20.93
N TRP A 658 5.65 5.97 19.72
CA TRP A 658 5.18 7.33 19.46
C TRP A 658 4.32 7.38 18.20
N TRP A 659 3.41 8.35 18.15
CA TRP A 659 2.37 8.41 17.13
C TRP A 659 2.01 9.83 16.70
N PHE A 660 1.48 9.93 15.48
CA PHE A 660 1.07 11.19 14.89
C PHE A 660 -0.16 11.75 15.64
N PRO A 661 -0.24 13.07 15.92
CA PRO A 661 -1.39 13.66 16.61
C PRO A 661 -2.64 13.71 15.71
N GLU A 662 -3.50 12.70 15.82
CA GLU A 662 -4.63 12.53 14.91
C GLU A 662 -5.78 13.52 15.12
N TYR A 663 -5.87 14.16 16.30
CA TYR A 663 -6.82 15.24 16.58
C TYR A 663 -6.68 16.43 15.61
N THR A 664 -5.52 16.54 14.94
CA THR A 664 -5.26 17.58 13.93
C THR A 664 -6.17 17.48 12.70
N TYR A 665 -6.70 16.29 12.39
CA TYR A 665 -7.58 16.06 11.24
C TYR A 665 -8.89 15.33 11.57
N ARG A 666 -8.98 14.57 12.67
CA ARG A 666 -10.19 13.79 13.01
C ARG A 666 -11.43 14.68 13.18
N ASP A 667 -11.27 15.87 13.74
CA ASP A 667 -12.37 16.80 14.04
C ASP A 667 -12.74 17.72 12.84
N LEU A 668 -12.48 17.28 11.61
CA LEU A 668 -12.84 18.04 10.40
C LEU A 668 -14.32 17.86 10.09
N THR A 669 -15.07 18.97 10.14
CA THR A 669 -16.46 19.07 9.68
C THR A 669 -16.54 19.87 8.38
N ILE A 670 -17.64 19.74 7.62
CA ILE A 670 -17.86 20.52 6.38
C ILE A 670 -17.80 22.03 6.66
N ALA A 671 -18.37 22.48 7.78
CA ALA A 671 -18.32 23.89 8.19
C ALA A 671 -16.89 24.35 8.49
N LYS A 672 -16.11 23.54 9.23
CA LYS A 672 -14.71 23.80 9.53
C LYS A 672 -13.88 23.87 8.24
N LEU A 673 -14.11 22.93 7.32
CA LEU A 673 -13.45 22.89 6.02
C LEU A 673 -13.77 24.14 5.18
N ALA A 674 -15.03 24.56 5.11
CA ALA A 674 -15.43 25.78 4.41
C ALA A 674 -14.74 27.03 5.00
N SER A 675 -14.69 27.15 6.33
CA SER A 675 -13.99 28.26 7.00
C SER A 675 -12.47 28.25 6.76
N GLN A 676 -11.88 27.06 6.69
CA GLN A 676 -10.45 26.85 6.49
C GLN A 676 -10.01 27.21 5.06
N VAL A 677 -10.83 26.91 4.05
CA VAL A 677 -10.53 27.22 2.64
C VAL A 677 -10.40 28.72 2.38
N VAL A 678 -11.09 29.58 3.15
CA VAL A 678 -11.03 31.04 3.00
C VAL A 678 -9.94 31.68 3.89
N SER A 679 -9.37 30.94 4.84
CA SER A 679 -8.40 31.48 5.81
C SER A 679 -6.96 31.42 5.29
N ILE A 680 -6.35 32.58 5.01
CA ILE A 680 -4.94 32.65 4.58
C ILE A 680 -3.98 32.12 5.65
N LYS A 681 -4.29 32.30 6.94
CA LYS A 681 -3.48 31.74 8.05
C LYS A 681 -3.51 30.21 8.04
N TYR A 682 -4.66 29.62 7.72
CA TYR A 682 -4.76 28.16 7.57
C TYR A 682 -3.95 27.66 6.38
N TRP A 683 -4.03 28.35 5.24
CA TRP A 683 -3.18 28.06 4.07
C TRP A 683 -1.69 28.16 4.39
N GLN A 684 -1.26 29.17 5.16
CA GLN A 684 0.13 29.29 5.61
C GLN A 684 0.54 28.09 6.47
N ARG A 685 -0.30 27.71 7.46
CA ARG A 685 -0.05 26.55 8.32
C ARG A 685 0.07 25.24 7.54
N ILE A 686 -0.88 24.96 6.64
CA ILE A 686 -0.82 23.76 5.79
C ILE A 686 0.40 23.81 4.87
N THR A 687 0.70 24.95 4.27
CA THR A 687 1.84 25.08 3.36
C THR A 687 3.16 24.86 4.10
N ARG A 688 3.29 25.37 5.33
CA ARG A 688 4.44 25.10 6.21
C ARG A 688 4.54 23.63 6.61
N TYR A 689 3.43 22.96 6.91
CA TYR A 689 3.46 21.52 7.18
C TYR A 689 3.80 20.70 5.92
N TRP A 690 3.19 21.02 4.78
CA TRP A 690 3.40 20.34 3.51
C TRP A 690 4.84 20.50 3.01
N LEU A 691 5.38 21.73 3.06
CA LEU A 691 6.75 22.02 2.64
C LEU A 691 7.79 21.74 3.71
N PHE A 692 7.52 21.88 5.01
CA PHE A 692 8.57 21.85 6.05
C PHE A 692 8.27 20.94 7.23
N ARG A 693 7.08 20.30 7.30
CA ARG A 693 6.62 19.49 8.45
C ARG A 693 6.62 20.26 9.78
N GLU A 694 6.50 21.59 9.71
CA GLU A 694 6.42 22.45 10.88
C GLU A 694 5.06 22.35 11.57
N GLY A 695 5.04 22.57 12.89
CA GLY A 695 3.82 22.69 13.69
C GLY A 695 3.26 21.40 14.29
N ILE A 696 3.95 20.26 14.13
CA ILE A 696 3.52 18.95 14.66
C ILE A 696 4.41 18.41 15.78
N ALA A 697 5.71 18.72 15.77
CA ALA A 697 6.71 18.06 16.64
C ALA A 697 6.38 18.12 18.15
N GLU A 698 5.94 19.27 18.65
CA GLU A 698 5.56 19.48 20.06
C GLU A 698 4.33 18.66 20.49
N ASN A 699 3.52 18.21 19.53
CA ASN A 699 2.24 17.55 19.77
C ASN A 699 2.31 16.02 19.58
N ILE A 700 3.49 15.47 19.32
CA ILE A 700 3.68 14.02 19.13
C ILE A 700 3.33 13.28 20.42
N GLY A 701 2.41 12.31 20.33
CA GLY A 701 2.13 11.40 21.44
C GLY A 701 3.23 10.37 21.60
N SER A 702 3.56 9.99 22.84
CA SER A 702 4.42 8.83 23.12
C SER A 702 3.92 8.01 24.29
N GLU A 703 4.30 6.74 24.27
CA GLU A 703 4.22 5.82 25.38
C GLU A 703 5.66 5.44 25.74
N ASP A 704 6.02 5.69 27.00
CA ASP A 704 7.40 5.64 27.45
C ASP A 704 7.66 4.41 28.33
N ALA A 705 8.92 3.99 28.35
CA ALA A 705 9.52 3.04 29.27
C ALA A 705 10.51 3.73 30.21
N TYR A 706 10.89 3.04 31.28
CA TYR A 706 11.94 3.45 32.21
C TYR A 706 12.99 2.36 32.30
N LEU A 707 14.23 2.72 31.98
CA LEU A 707 15.38 1.84 32.07
C LEU A 707 16.03 1.98 33.45
N TYR A 708 16.22 0.85 34.12
CA TYR A 708 16.95 0.71 35.37
C TYR A 708 18.19 -0.15 35.11
N VAL A 709 19.35 0.35 35.52
CA VAL A 709 20.64 -0.36 35.43
C VAL A 709 21.40 -0.27 36.75
N LYS A 710 22.12 -1.34 37.11
CA LYS A 710 22.91 -1.42 38.36
C LYS A 710 24.24 -0.66 38.26
N GLU A 711 24.88 -0.70 37.10
CA GLU A 711 26.16 -0.04 36.82
C GLU A 711 25.99 1.12 35.82
N GLY A 712 26.99 2.01 35.77
CA GLY A 712 26.95 3.21 34.94
C GLY A 712 26.82 2.88 33.45
N HIS A 713 25.93 3.59 32.76
CA HIS A 713 25.73 3.50 31.32
C HIS A 713 26.27 4.75 30.61
N PRO A 714 26.59 4.69 29.30
CA PRO A 714 26.92 5.88 28.53
C PRO A 714 25.71 6.83 28.41
N ASP A 715 25.94 8.14 28.42
CA ASP A 715 24.88 9.14 28.22
C ASP A 715 24.14 8.92 26.89
N ILE A 716 22.84 8.63 26.98
CA ILE A 716 22.01 8.38 25.80
C ILE A 716 21.39 9.70 25.34
N ASN A 717 21.94 10.24 24.26
CA ASN A 717 21.40 11.43 23.61
C ASN A 717 20.15 11.09 22.78
N PHE A 718 18.98 11.00 23.44
CA PHE A 718 17.72 10.64 22.81
C PHE A 718 17.30 11.63 21.70
N VAL A 719 16.85 11.07 20.58
CA VAL A 719 16.42 11.81 19.39
C VAL A 719 15.06 12.44 19.64
N THR A 720 14.16 11.76 20.37
CA THR A 720 12.80 12.24 20.63
C THR A 720 12.78 13.57 21.38
N GLU A 721 13.68 13.73 22.37
CA GLU A 721 13.78 14.97 23.14
C GLU A 721 14.26 16.14 22.28
N LYS A 722 15.26 15.92 21.41
CA LYS A 722 15.72 16.93 20.43
C LYS A 722 14.64 17.36 19.46
N ILE A 723 13.74 16.45 19.08
CA ILE A 723 12.63 16.74 18.17
C ILE A 723 11.55 17.58 18.87
N ARG A 724 11.24 17.27 20.13
CA ARG A 724 10.19 17.97 20.90
C ARG A 724 10.63 19.35 21.39
N HIS A 725 11.88 19.50 21.82
CA HIS A 725 12.35 20.68 22.54
C HIS A 725 13.42 21.48 21.81
N GLY A 726 13.87 21.01 20.64
CA GLY A 726 14.99 21.59 19.89
C GLY A 726 16.33 20.95 20.26
N PRO A 727 17.38 21.20 19.46
CA PRO A 727 18.72 20.63 19.65
C PRO A 727 19.43 21.12 20.90
#